data_AF-A0A1X2EI61-F1
#
_entry.id   AF-A0A1X2EI61-F1
#
_cell.length_a   1.000
_cell.length_b   1.000
_cell.length_c   1.000
_cell.angle_alpha   90.00
_cell.angle_beta   90.00
_cell.angle_gamma   90.00
#
_symmetry.space_group_name_H-M   'P 1'
#
loop_
_entity.id
_entity.type
_entity.pdbx_description
1 polymer ?
#
loop_
_entity_poly.entity_id
_entity_poly.type
_entity_poly.pdbx_seq_one_letter_code
_entity_poly.pdbx_strand_id
1 'polypeptide(L)'
;MNITRRPSRDGLTDVASLFDALAAVAVRGEVPGAELLARVAAARPMLNALALEPNDGEPYSRSVLRVDDNVEIMLARWRPGYSCAPHDHGGSGGFVVAVEGTFTERRFDWHGADLVVTETASRSMDTAIQITSDVIHDMTAEAGGLSLHLYSPPPAGMRVFDLQKAEAMELVGDYGAWIPQDEHTRIPFADIAPKTQRRPVIWVAHTTQYRGGSAEFAVAAATMSRELAAAHPGAEVTVSGLHHKADFTAELAWLAESGQELLELHLISHAGMYGPMFGSTQWPEQFSPHEWQAMRIPFAANGRAYFHACRTARWFAPFFADVFGVPTFGNQNYTTVSARKDHFAWAGRRSLARPKLYLIATPGKKSHGWRGSVRKYSGCAAEPMVESLPAELDQAHPDRSYDRVAELYDRAYADIHVRHAEWRWIADRCARARAELGRPLRVLEIGCGNGALLRALDEQGDIDFAVGADSSAGMLARAAERSHDRARLRFIKVNGPALDIPDAHVDVVISFLSFRYLDWDPVMAEIRRVLAPGGRLWVVDMVERPARIRELPVLARSAIAHLRTRLVRRQFAKDLTALTTHPDWLNMLKHNPIRAEHEYRWYFGSRFPAAELETLTATASARVLAFDSGPLPKGQTPVLSFP
;
A
#
# COMPACT_ATOMS: atom_id res chain seq x y z
N MET A 1 -45.33 -43.10 56.60
CA MET A 1 -45.83 -41.79 57.10
C MET A 1 -44.63 -40.85 57.18
N ASN A 2 -44.46 -39.97 56.20
CA ASN A 2 -43.80 -38.68 56.40
C ASN A 2 -44.41 -37.71 55.40
N ILE A 3 -45.05 -36.68 55.93
CA ILE A 3 -46.00 -35.80 55.26
C ILE A 3 -45.23 -34.75 54.45
N THR A 4 -45.30 -34.81 53.12
CA THR A 4 -44.88 -33.72 52.25
C THR A 4 -45.81 -32.52 52.48
N ARG A 5 -45.33 -31.52 53.24
CA ARG A 5 -45.98 -30.21 53.35
C ARG A 5 -45.95 -29.55 51.97
N ARG A 6 -47.12 -29.45 51.31
CA ARG A 6 -47.34 -28.46 50.25
C ARG A 6 -47.14 -27.06 50.86
N PRO A 7 -46.51 -26.10 50.15
CA PRO A 7 -46.42 -24.72 50.63
C PRO A 7 -47.82 -24.14 50.86
N SER A 8 -47.97 -23.30 51.89
CA SER A 8 -49.22 -22.56 52.14
C SER A 8 -49.51 -21.58 51.00
N ARG A 9 -50.79 -21.31 50.75
CA ARG A 9 -51.27 -20.37 49.71
C ARG A 9 -50.69 -18.96 49.84
N ASP A 10 -50.28 -18.54 51.04
CA ASP A 10 -49.69 -17.21 51.30
C ASP A 10 -48.23 -17.08 50.82
N GLY A 11 -47.44 -18.17 50.83
CA GLY A 11 -46.02 -18.13 50.44
C GLY A 11 -45.78 -18.05 48.93
N LEU A 12 -46.76 -18.42 48.10
CA LEU A 12 -46.71 -18.29 46.64
C LEU A 12 -47.00 -16.85 46.17
N THR A 13 -47.82 -16.12 46.92
CA THR A 13 -48.19 -14.73 46.61
C THR A 13 -47.01 -13.76 46.81
N ASP A 14 -46.19 -13.99 47.83
CA ASP A 14 -45.00 -13.17 48.12
C ASP A 14 -43.92 -13.31 47.03
N VAL A 15 -43.71 -14.52 46.51
CA VAL A 15 -42.71 -14.78 45.47
C VAL A 15 -43.19 -14.31 44.08
N ALA A 16 -44.49 -14.34 43.80
CA ALA A 16 -45.04 -13.79 42.56
C ALA A 16 -44.68 -12.30 42.39
N SER A 17 -44.83 -11.50 43.45
CA SER A 17 -44.45 -10.08 43.44
C SER A 17 -42.94 -9.85 43.27
N LEU A 18 -42.11 -10.80 43.72
CA LEU A 18 -40.67 -10.78 43.53
C LEU A 18 -40.32 -11.09 42.06
N PHE A 19 -40.97 -12.09 41.46
CA PHE A 19 -40.79 -12.43 40.06
C PHE A 19 -41.26 -11.33 39.11
N ASP A 20 -42.36 -10.65 39.41
CA ASP A 20 -42.79 -9.47 38.63
C ASP A 20 -41.74 -8.35 38.67
N ALA A 21 -41.16 -8.08 39.83
CA ALA A 21 -40.12 -7.06 39.98
C ALA A 21 -38.82 -7.44 39.25
N LEU A 22 -38.39 -8.70 39.36
CA LEU A 22 -37.20 -9.20 38.66
C LEU A 22 -37.41 -9.26 37.14
N ALA A 23 -38.59 -9.68 36.68
CA ALA A 23 -38.97 -9.67 35.27
C ALA A 23 -38.87 -8.26 34.68
N ALA A 24 -39.40 -7.25 35.37
CA ALA A 24 -39.33 -5.87 34.92
C ALA A 24 -37.88 -5.37 34.76
N VAL A 25 -36.95 -5.84 35.61
CA VAL A 25 -35.52 -5.51 35.50
C VAL A 25 -34.90 -6.21 34.29
N ALA A 26 -35.19 -7.50 34.07
CA ALA A 26 -34.66 -8.27 32.95
C ALA A 26 -35.15 -7.71 31.60
N VAL A 27 -36.42 -7.31 31.50
CA VAL A 27 -37.02 -6.70 30.30
C VAL A 27 -36.36 -5.36 29.95
N ARG A 28 -35.82 -4.62 30.93
CA ARG A 28 -35.04 -3.40 30.68
C ARG A 28 -33.57 -3.66 30.33
N GLY A 29 -33.11 -4.91 30.38
CA GLY A 29 -31.70 -5.27 30.19
C GLY A 29 -30.78 -4.85 31.35
N GLU A 30 -31.36 -4.63 32.53
CA GLU A 30 -30.64 -4.20 33.75
C GLU A 30 -30.33 -5.39 34.67
N VAL A 31 -29.53 -5.15 35.72
CA VAL A 31 -29.32 -6.10 36.84
C VAL A 31 -30.05 -5.62 38.10
N PRO A 32 -30.51 -6.55 38.96
CA PRO A 32 -31.24 -6.18 40.18
C PRO A 32 -30.32 -5.42 41.16
N GLY A 33 -30.85 -4.33 41.73
CA GLY A 33 -30.17 -3.59 42.80
C GLY A 33 -30.20 -4.32 44.14
N ALA A 34 -29.49 -3.78 45.13
CA ALA A 34 -29.30 -4.39 46.45
C ALA A 34 -30.61 -4.74 47.19
N GLU A 35 -31.65 -3.91 47.07
CA GLU A 35 -32.95 -4.17 47.69
C GLU A 35 -33.62 -5.43 47.13
N LEU A 36 -33.57 -5.60 45.81
CA LEU A 36 -34.19 -6.73 45.15
C LEU A 36 -33.38 -8.02 45.39
N LEU A 37 -32.05 -7.92 45.44
CA LEU A 37 -31.17 -9.02 45.86
C LEU A 37 -31.44 -9.47 47.30
N ALA A 38 -31.66 -8.54 48.23
CA ALA A 38 -32.04 -8.87 49.61
C ALA A 38 -33.39 -9.60 49.68
N ARG A 39 -34.36 -9.27 48.80
CA ARG A 39 -35.62 -10.00 48.68
C ARG A 39 -35.42 -11.42 48.14
N VAL A 40 -34.52 -11.61 47.17
CA VAL A 40 -34.14 -12.95 46.69
C VAL A 40 -33.50 -13.77 47.82
N ALA A 41 -32.60 -13.18 48.59
CA ALA A 41 -31.97 -13.83 49.74
C ALA A 41 -33.02 -14.26 50.79
N ALA A 42 -34.00 -13.41 51.10
CA ALA A 42 -35.10 -13.74 52.01
C ALA A 42 -36.01 -14.87 51.49
N ALA A 43 -36.19 -14.97 50.16
CA ALA A 43 -36.99 -16.01 49.52
C ALA A 43 -36.26 -17.36 49.36
N ARG A 44 -34.97 -17.44 49.71
CA ARG A 44 -34.11 -18.63 49.51
C ARG A 44 -34.71 -19.97 49.97
N PRO A 45 -35.34 -20.11 51.16
CA PRO A 45 -35.93 -21.39 51.57
C PRO A 45 -37.06 -21.85 50.64
N MET A 46 -37.85 -20.92 50.11
CA MET A 46 -38.93 -21.21 49.17
C MET A 46 -38.38 -21.58 47.79
N LEU A 47 -37.39 -20.83 47.28
CA LEU A 47 -36.72 -21.13 46.01
C LEU A 47 -36.08 -22.52 46.05
N ASN A 48 -35.44 -22.88 47.17
CA ASN A 48 -34.90 -24.22 47.37
C ASN A 48 -35.97 -25.32 47.28
N ALA A 49 -37.13 -25.11 47.90
CA ALA A 49 -38.23 -26.08 47.86
C ALA A 49 -38.86 -26.24 46.47
N LEU A 50 -38.69 -25.26 45.57
CA LEU A 50 -39.21 -25.28 44.20
C LEU A 50 -38.24 -25.91 43.19
N ALA A 51 -36.94 -25.94 43.49
CA ALA A 51 -35.93 -26.48 42.59
C ALA A 51 -35.90 -28.01 42.63
N LEU A 52 -35.99 -28.63 41.46
CA LEU A 52 -35.84 -30.07 41.24
C LEU A 52 -34.40 -30.53 41.49
N GLU A 53 -34.20 -31.84 41.59
CA GLU A 53 -32.86 -32.44 41.58
C GLU A 53 -32.41 -32.70 40.13
N PRO A 54 -31.10 -32.57 39.82
CA PRO A 54 -30.58 -32.78 38.46
C PRO A 54 -30.65 -34.26 38.04
N ASN A 55 -30.92 -34.57 36.76
CA ASN A 55 -30.91 -35.95 36.24
C ASN A 55 -29.47 -36.44 35.97
N ASP A 56 -29.22 -37.74 36.11
CA ASP A 56 -27.88 -38.32 35.96
C ASP A 56 -27.15 -37.83 34.69
N GLY A 57 -25.92 -37.32 34.86
CA GLY A 57 -25.12 -36.75 33.78
C GLY A 57 -25.31 -35.24 33.55
N GLU A 58 -26.37 -34.63 34.10
CA GLU A 58 -26.60 -33.18 33.99
C GLU A 58 -25.89 -32.42 35.13
N PRO A 59 -25.24 -31.27 34.82
CA PRO A 59 -24.57 -30.43 35.81
C PRO A 59 -25.54 -29.72 36.75
N TYR A 60 -26.76 -29.47 36.31
CA TYR A 60 -27.82 -28.85 37.11
C TYR A 60 -29.21 -29.20 36.59
N SER A 61 -30.24 -29.06 37.44
CA SER A 61 -31.65 -29.25 37.06
C SER A 61 -32.23 -27.97 36.47
N ARG A 62 -33.14 -28.02 35.50
CA ARG A 62 -33.93 -26.85 35.11
C ARG A 62 -35.33 -26.90 35.73
N SER A 63 -35.66 -25.90 36.55
CA SER A 63 -37.00 -25.74 37.11
C SER A 63 -37.59 -24.41 36.65
N VAL A 64 -38.32 -24.45 35.54
CA VAL A 64 -38.97 -23.27 34.95
C VAL A 64 -40.13 -22.81 35.83
N LEU A 65 -40.06 -21.59 36.31
CA LEU A 65 -41.04 -21.00 37.22
C LEU A 65 -42.07 -20.13 36.50
N ARG A 66 -41.64 -19.45 35.44
CA ARG A 66 -42.48 -18.57 34.61
C ARG A 66 -41.90 -18.48 33.21
N VAL A 67 -42.76 -18.57 32.20
CA VAL A 67 -42.46 -18.19 30.81
C VAL A 67 -43.68 -17.42 30.30
N ASP A 68 -43.44 -16.23 29.77
CA ASP A 68 -44.42 -15.45 29.01
C ASP A 68 -43.74 -14.78 27.81
N ASP A 69 -44.45 -13.94 27.07
CA ASP A 69 -43.92 -13.29 25.85
C ASP A 69 -42.68 -12.41 26.09
N ASN A 70 -42.40 -12.04 27.35
CA ASN A 70 -41.34 -11.10 27.70
C ASN A 70 -40.18 -11.75 28.46
N VAL A 71 -40.42 -12.76 29.30
CA VAL A 71 -39.38 -13.30 30.19
C VAL A 71 -39.53 -14.80 30.46
N GLU A 72 -38.39 -15.48 30.55
CA GLU A 72 -38.26 -16.79 31.20
C GLU A 72 -37.57 -16.61 32.57
N ILE A 73 -38.14 -17.22 33.62
CA ILE A 73 -37.58 -17.30 34.96
C ILE A 73 -37.44 -18.77 35.33
N MET A 74 -36.23 -19.19 35.68
CA MET A 74 -35.95 -20.58 36.07
C MET A 74 -34.98 -20.68 37.23
N LEU A 75 -35.04 -21.80 37.95
CA LEU A 75 -34.03 -22.19 38.95
C LEU A 75 -33.13 -23.28 38.40
N ALA A 76 -31.84 -23.19 38.74
CA ALA A 76 -30.83 -24.21 38.49
C ALA A 76 -30.23 -24.72 39.80
N ARG A 77 -30.50 -25.98 40.15
CA ARG A 77 -29.86 -26.68 41.27
C ARG A 77 -28.64 -27.43 40.76
N TRP A 78 -27.46 -27.05 41.23
CA TRP A 78 -26.18 -27.51 40.72
C TRP A 78 -25.61 -28.68 41.50
N ARG A 79 -25.07 -29.64 40.75
CA ARG A 79 -24.30 -30.75 41.30
C ARG A 79 -22.92 -30.28 41.74
N PRO A 80 -22.42 -30.71 42.92
CA PRO A 80 -21.06 -30.36 43.37
C PRO A 80 -19.98 -30.85 42.41
N GLY A 81 -19.10 -29.93 41.99
CA GLY A 81 -17.95 -30.20 41.14
C GLY A 81 -18.25 -30.31 39.64
N TYR A 82 -19.50 -30.07 39.22
CA TYR A 82 -19.88 -30.10 37.81
C TYR A 82 -19.90 -28.69 37.20
N SER A 83 -19.54 -28.62 35.92
CA SER A 83 -19.58 -27.42 35.10
C SER A 83 -20.65 -27.56 34.02
N CYS A 84 -21.36 -26.48 33.71
CA CYS A 84 -22.06 -26.41 32.44
C CYS A 84 -21.03 -26.25 31.31
N ALA A 85 -21.42 -26.60 30.09
CA ALA A 85 -20.60 -26.34 28.91
C ALA A 85 -20.68 -24.86 28.53
N PRO A 86 -19.65 -24.27 27.89
CA PRO A 86 -19.72 -22.91 27.39
C PRO A 86 -20.92 -22.78 26.45
N HIS A 87 -21.72 -21.72 26.61
CA HIS A 87 -22.94 -21.53 25.85
C HIS A 87 -23.27 -20.06 25.65
N ASP A 88 -24.04 -19.78 24.58
CA ASP A 88 -24.69 -18.49 24.37
C ASP A 88 -26.14 -18.52 24.88
N HIS A 89 -26.87 -17.44 24.64
CA HIS A 89 -28.23 -17.25 25.15
C HIS A 89 -29.25 -17.03 24.03
N GLY A 90 -28.97 -17.47 22.80
CA GLY A 90 -29.94 -17.42 21.69
C GLY A 90 -30.43 -16.01 21.31
N GLY A 91 -29.64 -14.98 21.60
CA GLY A 91 -30.01 -13.58 21.41
C GLY A 91 -30.74 -12.93 22.59
N SER A 92 -31.03 -13.68 23.66
CA SER A 92 -31.62 -13.17 24.89
C SER A 92 -30.58 -12.47 25.77
N GLY A 93 -30.99 -11.43 26.48
CA GLY A 93 -30.24 -10.85 27.59
C GLY A 93 -30.87 -11.24 28.94
N GLY A 94 -30.33 -10.72 30.04
CA GLY A 94 -30.90 -10.89 31.37
C GLY A 94 -29.83 -10.97 32.45
N PHE A 95 -30.07 -11.80 33.47
CA PHE A 95 -29.12 -11.97 34.56
C PHE A 95 -29.32 -13.28 35.33
N VAL A 96 -28.26 -13.69 36.02
CA VAL A 96 -28.24 -14.85 36.92
C VAL A 96 -27.94 -14.38 38.34
N VAL A 97 -28.75 -14.78 39.32
CA VAL A 97 -28.50 -14.52 40.74
C VAL A 97 -28.02 -15.80 41.42
N ALA A 98 -26.86 -15.74 42.08
CA ALA A 98 -26.38 -16.82 42.92
C ALA A 98 -27.20 -16.84 44.23
N VAL A 99 -28.16 -17.77 44.33
CA VAL A 99 -29.07 -17.86 45.48
C VAL A 99 -28.42 -18.61 46.64
N GLU A 100 -27.63 -19.65 46.36
CA GLU A 100 -26.91 -20.46 47.34
C GLU A 100 -25.61 -20.99 46.74
N GLY A 101 -24.52 -20.95 47.52
CA GLY A 101 -23.21 -21.45 47.10
C GLY A 101 -22.32 -20.38 46.47
N THR A 102 -21.24 -20.81 45.85
CA THR A 102 -20.30 -19.95 45.12
C THR A 102 -20.01 -20.59 43.77
N PHE A 103 -19.98 -19.75 42.74
CA PHE A 103 -19.83 -20.18 41.37
C PHE A 103 -18.56 -19.59 40.76
N THR A 104 -17.86 -20.37 39.95
CA THR A 104 -16.81 -19.86 39.08
C THR A 104 -17.41 -19.67 37.70
N GLU A 105 -17.45 -18.43 37.21
CA GLU A 105 -17.88 -18.06 35.86
C GLU A 105 -16.63 -17.85 34.99
N ARG A 106 -16.61 -18.45 33.81
CA ARG A 106 -15.63 -18.11 32.76
C ARG A 106 -16.36 -17.52 31.57
N ARG A 107 -15.86 -16.38 31.07
CA ARG A 107 -16.36 -15.75 29.84
C ARG A 107 -15.41 -16.01 28.70
N PHE A 108 -15.98 -16.14 27.51
CA PHE A 108 -15.26 -16.50 26.30
C PHE A 108 -15.48 -15.48 25.19
N ASP A 109 -14.43 -15.24 24.41
CA ASP A 109 -14.49 -14.49 23.15
C ASP A 109 -13.78 -15.24 22.03
N TRP A 110 -14.11 -14.86 20.81
CA TRP A 110 -13.48 -15.40 19.61
C TRP A 110 -12.09 -14.80 19.38
N HIS A 111 -11.08 -15.64 19.23
CA HIS A 111 -9.74 -15.27 18.76
C HIS A 111 -9.41 -16.07 17.49
N GLY A 112 -9.71 -15.47 16.33
CA GLY A 112 -9.70 -16.20 15.06
C GLY A 112 -10.87 -17.18 14.99
N ALA A 113 -10.58 -18.46 14.78
CA ALA A 113 -11.59 -19.54 14.78
C ALA A 113 -11.70 -20.25 16.15
N ASP A 114 -10.94 -19.82 17.16
CA ASP A 114 -10.93 -20.46 18.47
C ASP A 114 -11.73 -19.63 19.48
N LEU A 115 -12.40 -20.32 20.40
CA LEU A 115 -13.12 -19.72 21.52
C LEU A 115 -12.22 -19.78 22.77
N VAL A 116 -11.78 -18.62 23.27
CA VAL A 116 -10.79 -18.51 24.34
C VAL A 116 -11.36 -17.83 25.58
N VAL A 117 -10.91 -18.24 26.76
CA VAL A 117 -11.32 -17.61 28.03
C VAL A 117 -10.72 -16.21 28.12
N THR A 118 -11.57 -15.20 28.28
CA THR A 118 -11.15 -13.79 28.45
C THR A 118 -11.31 -13.29 29.87
N GLU A 119 -12.23 -13.86 30.64
CA GLU A 119 -12.45 -13.52 32.03
C GLU A 119 -12.74 -14.77 32.86
N THR A 120 -12.28 -14.79 34.11
CA THR A 120 -12.67 -15.78 35.13
C THR A 120 -13.00 -15.02 36.40
N ALA A 121 -14.21 -15.23 36.93
CA ALA A 121 -14.69 -14.55 38.12
C ALA A 121 -15.33 -15.52 39.10
N SER A 122 -15.09 -15.31 40.40
CA SER A 122 -15.85 -15.97 41.46
C SER A 122 -17.09 -15.15 41.79
N ARG A 123 -18.26 -15.80 41.80
CA ARG A 123 -19.57 -15.23 42.03
C ARG A 123 -20.13 -15.79 43.33
N SER A 124 -20.08 -15.00 44.38
CA SER A 124 -20.59 -15.35 45.70
C SER A 124 -22.11 -15.23 45.77
N MET A 125 -22.70 -15.76 46.84
CA MET A 125 -24.14 -15.58 47.12
C MET A 125 -24.57 -14.11 47.02
N ASP A 126 -25.82 -13.92 46.60
CA ASP A 126 -26.52 -12.65 46.52
C ASP A 126 -25.87 -11.65 45.53
N THR A 127 -25.07 -12.16 44.59
CA THR A 127 -24.56 -11.40 43.45
C THR A 127 -25.39 -11.65 42.19
N ALA A 128 -25.53 -10.62 41.35
CA ALA A 128 -26.12 -10.73 40.03
C ALA A 128 -25.02 -10.72 38.95
N ILE A 129 -25.13 -11.67 38.03
CA ILE A 129 -24.28 -11.81 36.85
C ILE A 129 -25.07 -11.28 35.67
N GLN A 130 -24.61 -10.20 35.03
CA GLN A 130 -25.27 -9.68 33.85
C GLN A 130 -24.99 -10.57 32.63
N ILE A 131 -26.04 -10.89 31.88
CA ILE A 131 -25.99 -11.64 30.63
C ILE A 131 -26.50 -10.73 29.52
N THR A 132 -25.67 -10.50 28.52
CA THR A 132 -26.08 -9.85 27.26
C THR A 132 -26.10 -10.88 26.14
N SER A 133 -26.75 -10.55 25.02
CA SER A 133 -26.97 -11.48 23.90
C SER A 133 -25.70 -12.03 23.27
N ASP A 134 -24.56 -11.36 23.48
CA ASP A 134 -23.23 -11.68 22.99
C ASP A 134 -22.37 -12.46 24.00
N VAL A 135 -22.80 -12.59 25.26
CA VAL A 135 -22.03 -13.31 26.29
C VAL A 135 -22.05 -14.81 26.01
N ILE A 136 -20.85 -15.37 25.84
CA ILE A 136 -20.59 -16.81 25.90
C ILE A 136 -19.90 -17.10 27.23
N HIS A 137 -20.48 -17.98 28.04
CA HIS A 137 -19.90 -18.30 29.34
C HIS A 137 -20.13 -19.75 29.77
N ASP A 138 -19.35 -20.20 30.76
CA ASP A 138 -19.69 -21.35 31.57
C ASP A 138 -19.66 -21.01 33.06
N MET A 139 -20.31 -21.86 33.84
CA MET A 139 -20.40 -21.76 35.29
C MET A 139 -20.12 -23.12 35.92
N THR A 140 -19.39 -23.11 37.04
CA THR A 140 -19.06 -24.29 37.83
C THR A 140 -19.42 -24.05 39.28
N ALA A 141 -20.06 -25.03 39.93
CA ALA A 141 -20.39 -24.97 41.36
C ALA A 141 -19.56 -26.02 42.14
N GLU A 142 -18.43 -25.61 42.72
CA GLU A 142 -17.50 -26.55 43.37
C GLU A 142 -18.15 -27.37 44.49
N ALA A 143 -18.97 -26.73 45.33
CA ALA A 143 -19.70 -27.35 46.43
C ALA A 143 -21.20 -27.59 46.13
N GLY A 144 -21.62 -27.40 44.87
CA GLY A 144 -23.03 -27.32 44.49
C GLY A 144 -23.63 -25.96 44.84
N GLY A 145 -24.93 -25.79 44.58
CA GLY A 145 -25.60 -24.53 44.85
C GLY A 145 -26.93 -24.38 44.13
N LEU A 146 -27.53 -23.20 44.27
CA LEU A 146 -28.76 -22.81 43.61
C LEU A 146 -28.58 -21.45 42.94
N SER A 147 -28.98 -21.33 41.68
CA SER A 147 -29.03 -20.05 40.96
C SER A 147 -30.42 -19.79 40.37
N LEU A 148 -30.78 -18.51 40.28
CA LEU A 148 -32.02 -18.02 39.70
C LEU A 148 -31.68 -17.27 38.41
N HIS A 149 -32.22 -17.71 37.29
CA HIS A 149 -31.93 -17.16 35.97
C HIS A 149 -33.15 -16.44 35.43
N LEU A 150 -32.90 -15.29 34.80
CA LEU A 150 -33.91 -14.50 34.12
C LEU A 150 -33.41 -14.14 32.73
N TYR A 151 -34.19 -14.48 31.70
CA TYR A 151 -33.85 -14.22 30.30
C TYR A 151 -34.98 -13.47 29.59
N SER A 152 -34.64 -12.40 28.87
CA SER A 152 -35.57 -11.54 28.13
C SER A 152 -34.99 -11.15 26.76
N PRO A 153 -35.71 -11.39 25.64
CA PRO A 153 -36.91 -12.24 25.56
C PRO A 153 -36.59 -13.70 25.97
N PRO A 154 -37.58 -14.58 26.18
CA PRO A 154 -37.32 -16.00 26.40
C PRO A 154 -36.49 -16.57 25.23
N PRO A 155 -35.40 -17.32 25.51
CA PRO A 155 -34.55 -17.85 24.45
C PRO A 155 -35.30 -18.93 23.66
N ALA A 156 -35.35 -18.79 22.32
CA ALA A 156 -35.93 -19.82 21.46
C ALA A 156 -35.00 -21.05 21.29
N GLY A 157 -33.73 -20.89 21.63
CA GLY A 157 -32.69 -21.90 21.60
C GLY A 157 -31.38 -21.32 22.12
N MET A 158 -30.33 -22.11 22.16
CA MET A 158 -28.97 -21.67 22.48
C MET A 158 -27.94 -22.51 21.73
N ARG A 159 -26.72 -22.00 21.61
CA ARG A 159 -25.57 -22.81 21.19
C ARG A 159 -24.75 -23.22 22.40
N VAL A 160 -24.38 -24.49 22.42
CA VAL A 160 -23.40 -25.03 23.37
C VAL A 160 -22.12 -25.37 22.60
N PHE A 161 -20.97 -25.00 23.16
CA PHE A 161 -19.67 -25.07 22.51
C PHE A 161 -18.82 -26.21 23.10
N ASP A 162 -18.45 -27.17 22.26
CA ASP A 162 -17.52 -28.26 22.57
C ASP A 162 -16.09 -27.80 22.24
N LEU A 163 -15.40 -27.27 23.26
CA LEU A 163 -14.03 -26.77 23.10
C LEU A 163 -13.03 -27.85 22.69
N GLN A 164 -13.28 -29.13 22.99
CA GLN A 164 -12.35 -30.22 22.65
C GLN A 164 -12.41 -30.57 21.17
N LYS A 165 -13.59 -30.45 20.56
CA LYS A 165 -13.80 -30.75 19.15
C LYS A 165 -13.83 -29.50 18.25
N ALA A 166 -13.83 -28.31 18.83
CA ALA A 166 -14.00 -27.04 18.14
C ALA A 166 -15.31 -27.00 17.31
N GLU A 167 -16.40 -27.45 17.93
CA GLU A 167 -17.72 -27.54 17.32
C GLU A 167 -18.78 -26.95 18.26
N ALA A 168 -19.82 -26.33 17.72
CA ALA A 168 -21.00 -25.91 18.46
C ALA A 168 -22.22 -26.74 18.05
N MET A 169 -23.19 -26.85 18.96
CA MET A 169 -24.46 -27.53 18.75
C MET A 169 -25.60 -26.57 19.07
N GLU A 170 -26.56 -26.45 18.16
CA GLU A 170 -27.77 -25.67 18.37
C GLU A 170 -28.82 -26.51 19.10
N LEU A 171 -29.24 -26.04 20.27
CA LEU A 171 -30.29 -26.64 21.08
C LEU A 171 -31.54 -25.76 20.99
N VAL A 172 -32.69 -26.33 20.61
CA VAL A 172 -33.93 -25.58 20.33
C VAL A 172 -35.07 -26.10 21.18
N GLY A 173 -35.51 -25.32 22.19
CA GLY A 173 -36.56 -25.67 23.16
C GLY A 173 -36.04 -25.66 24.61
N ASP A 174 -36.60 -26.48 25.50
CA ASP A 174 -36.17 -26.57 26.92
C ASP A 174 -34.98 -27.53 27.08
N TYR A 175 -33.78 -26.99 26.87
CA TYR A 175 -32.51 -27.72 27.04
C TYR A 175 -31.65 -26.97 28.05
N GLY A 176 -30.75 -27.70 28.71
CA GLY A 176 -29.72 -27.06 29.54
C GLY A 176 -28.37 -26.98 28.85
N ALA A 177 -27.50 -26.19 29.45
CA ALA A 177 -26.18 -25.90 28.92
C ALA A 177 -25.17 -27.04 29.19
N TRP A 178 -25.36 -28.18 28.53
CA TRP A 178 -24.39 -29.29 28.55
C TRP A 178 -24.37 -29.96 27.18
N ILE A 179 -23.31 -30.71 26.89
CA ILE A 179 -23.18 -31.43 25.62
C ILE A 179 -24.15 -32.63 25.64
N PRO A 180 -25.24 -32.63 24.84
CA PRO A 180 -26.15 -33.77 24.77
C PRO A 180 -25.45 -35.03 24.26
N GLN A 181 -25.95 -36.18 24.73
CA GLN A 181 -25.44 -37.50 24.35
C GLN A 181 -26.05 -38.03 23.04
N ASP A 182 -27.20 -37.49 22.63
CA ASP A 182 -27.89 -37.86 21.40
C ASP A 182 -27.27 -37.21 20.14
N GLU A 183 -27.67 -37.66 18.95
CA GLU A 183 -27.20 -37.07 17.69
C GLU A 183 -27.80 -35.67 17.49
N HIS A 184 -26.95 -34.65 17.57
CA HIS A 184 -27.26 -33.25 17.22
C HIS A 184 -26.36 -32.78 16.07
N THR A 185 -26.87 -31.88 15.24
CA THR A 185 -26.08 -31.21 14.21
C THR A 185 -24.92 -30.44 14.86
N ARG A 186 -23.70 -30.73 14.40
CA ARG A 186 -22.47 -30.09 14.87
C ARG A 186 -21.98 -29.10 13.82
N ILE A 187 -21.67 -27.89 14.25
CA ILE A 187 -21.22 -26.80 13.39
C ILE A 187 -19.78 -26.46 13.79
N PRO A 188 -18.79 -26.56 12.89
CA PRO A 188 -17.42 -26.17 13.19
C PRO A 188 -17.31 -24.72 13.64
N PHE A 189 -16.43 -24.44 14.60
CA PHE A 189 -16.17 -23.08 15.07
C PHE A 189 -15.81 -22.10 13.94
N ALA A 190 -15.06 -22.55 12.94
CA ALA A 190 -14.68 -21.73 11.78
C ALA A 190 -15.89 -21.18 10.99
N ASP A 191 -17.04 -21.84 11.05
CA ASP A 191 -18.26 -21.44 10.33
C ASP A 191 -19.12 -20.46 11.13
N ILE A 192 -18.97 -20.44 12.46
CA ILE A 192 -19.75 -19.59 13.38
C ILE A 192 -18.96 -18.43 13.97
N ALA A 193 -17.62 -18.50 13.94
CA ALA A 193 -16.75 -17.43 14.42
C ALA A 193 -17.10 -16.12 13.69
N PRO A 194 -17.25 -14.99 14.41
CA PRO A 194 -17.54 -13.70 13.79
C PRO A 194 -16.48 -13.40 12.73
N LYS A 195 -16.89 -13.41 11.47
CA LYS A 195 -16.07 -12.86 10.39
C LYS A 195 -15.98 -11.36 10.65
N THR A 196 -14.93 -10.90 11.31
CA THR A 196 -14.71 -9.47 11.55
C THR A 196 -14.67 -8.77 10.19
N GLN A 197 -15.76 -8.14 9.77
CA GLN A 197 -15.71 -7.09 8.75
C GLN A 197 -14.99 -5.90 9.38
N ARG A 198 -13.66 -5.96 9.42
CA ARG A 198 -12.84 -4.78 9.72
C ARG A 198 -13.17 -3.74 8.65
N ARG A 199 -13.53 -2.54 9.07
CA ARG A 199 -13.78 -1.45 8.12
C ARG A 199 -12.48 -1.24 7.32
N PRO A 200 -12.56 -1.12 5.99
CA PRO A 200 -11.37 -0.86 5.22
C PRO A 200 -10.86 0.55 5.55
N VAL A 201 -9.55 0.73 5.45
CA VAL A 201 -8.87 1.96 5.87
C VAL A 201 -8.65 2.88 4.67
N ILE A 202 -8.89 4.17 4.87
CA ILE A 202 -8.40 5.25 4.00
C ILE A 202 -7.25 5.92 4.74
N TRP A 203 -6.03 5.74 4.25
CA TRP A 203 -4.84 6.26 4.88
C TRP A 203 -4.39 7.55 4.21
N VAL A 204 -4.41 8.66 4.96
CA VAL A 204 -3.92 9.97 4.52
C VAL A 204 -2.57 10.27 5.16
N ALA A 205 -1.51 9.96 4.44
CA ALA A 205 -0.14 10.24 4.84
C ALA A 205 0.35 11.61 4.32
N HIS A 206 1.22 12.25 5.08
CA HIS A 206 1.95 13.42 4.61
C HIS A 206 3.40 13.47 5.10
N THR A 207 4.30 14.00 4.29
CA THR A 207 5.70 14.17 4.69
C THR A 207 5.85 15.37 5.62
N THR A 208 6.50 15.22 6.78
CA THR A 208 6.62 16.27 7.80
C THR A 208 7.81 17.21 7.55
N GLN A 209 8.86 16.69 6.92
CA GLN A 209 10.08 17.43 6.60
C GLN A 209 10.58 17.05 5.20
N TYR A 210 11.00 18.04 4.43
CA TYR A 210 11.88 17.90 3.26
C TYR A 210 12.32 19.28 2.75
N ARG A 211 11.39 20.05 2.19
CA ARG A 211 11.57 21.46 1.77
C ARG A 211 10.37 22.32 2.21
N GLY A 212 10.42 23.62 1.93
CA GLY A 212 9.36 24.56 2.28
C GLY A 212 7.98 24.11 1.77
N GLY A 213 6.96 24.23 2.63
CA GLY A 213 5.59 23.75 2.40
C GLY A 213 5.19 22.51 3.20
N SER A 214 6.15 21.82 3.84
CA SER A 214 5.87 20.56 4.56
C SER A 214 4.97 20.76 5.78
N ALA A 215 5.06 21.90 6.46
CA ALA A 215 4.17 22.24 7.59
C ALA A 215 2.71 22.43 7.14
N GLU A 216 2.49 23.02 5.95
CA GLU A 216 1.15 23.14 5.38
C GLU A 216 0.55 21.80 4.95
N PHE A 217 1.37 20.76 4.70
CA PHE A 217 0.86 19.44 4.35
C PHE A 217 0.07 18.80 5.48
N ALA A 218 0.44 19.02 6.75
CA ALA A 218 -0.33 18.54 7.89
C ALA A 218 -1.76 19.11 7.90
N VAL A 219 -1.90 20.42 7.63
CA VAL A 219 -3.21 21.09 7.56
C VAL A 219 -4.01 20.59 6.35
N ALA A 220 -3.35 20.35 5.21
CA ALA A 220 -3.98 19.79 4.02
C ALA A 220 -4.44 18.34 4.24
N ALA A 221 -3.62 17.50 4.89
CA ALA A 221 -3.96 16.13 5.24
C ALA A 221 -5.15 16.08 6.21
N ALA A 222 -5.15 16.91 7.25
CA ALA A 222 -6.26 17.03 8.18
C ALA A 222 -7.55 17.53 7.49
N THR A 223 -7.43 18.42 6.50
CA THR A 223 -8.58 18.88 5.69
C THR A 223 -9.13 17.72 4.85
N MET A 224 -8.26 17.00 4.15
CA MET A 224 -8.61 15.87 3.31
C MET A 224 -9.25 14.74 4.11
N SER A 225 -8.68 14.38 5.26
CA SER A 225 -9.22 13.33 6.14
C SER A 225 -10.66 13.62 6.58
N ARG A 226 -10.98 14.86 6.97
CA ARG A 226 -12.36 15.23 7.32
C ARG A 226 -13.32 15.11 6.14
N GLU A 227 -12.89 15.49 4.95
CA GLU A 227 -13.72 15.38 3.73
C GLU A 227 -13.92 13.93 3.31
N LEU A 228 -12.88 13.10 3.38
CA LEU A 228 -12.95 11.66 3.09
C LEU A 228 -13.80 10.92 4.13
N ALA A 229 -13.67 11.22 5.41
CA ALA A 229 -14.50 10.60 6.46
C ALA A 229 -15.98 10.93 6.26
N ALA A 230 -16.30 12.13 5.80
CA ALA A 230 -17.68 12.51 5.46
C ALA A 230 -18.20 11.82 4.19
N ALA A 231 -17.34 11.58 3.21
CA ALA A 231 -17.70 10.91 1.95
C ALA A 231 -17.76 9.38 2.07
N HIS A 232 -17.03 8.78 3.00
CA HIS A 232 -16.88 7.33 3.17
C HIS A 232 -17.20 6.88 4.60
N PRO A 233 -18.47 6.97 5.06
CA PRO A 233 -18.85 6.65 6.44
C PRO A 233 -18.62 5.17 6.83
N GLY A 234 -18.46 4.27 5.85
CA GLY A 234 -18.16 2.86 6.04
C GLY A 234 -16.67 2.52 6.14
N ALA A 235 -15.78 3.49 5.94
CA ALA A 235 -14.32 3.31 6.03
C ALA A 235 -13.77 4.01 7.28
N GLU A 236 -12.65 3.51 7.79
CA GLU A 236 -11.88 4.20 8.82
C GLU A 236 -10.86 5.13 8.16
N VAL A 237 -10.79 6.41 8.54
CA VAL A 237 -9.84 7.37 7.95
C VAL A 237 -8.73 7.69 8.93
N THR A 238 -7.49 7.33 8.60
CA THR A 238 -6.30 7.56 9.43
C THR A 238 -5.40 8.64 8.82
N VAL A 239 -4.65 9.35 9.67
CA VAL A 239 -3.71 10.40 9.22
C VAL A 239 -2.34 10.18 9.86
N SER A 240 -1.30 10.09 9.04
CA SER A 240 0.08 9.89 9.51
C SER A 240 1.03 10.97 8.99
N GLY A 241 1.87 11.50 9.89
CA GLY A 241 2.98 12.37 9.53
C GLY A 241 4.27 11.56 9.40
N LEU A 242 4.86 11.53 8.21
CA LEU A 242 6.02 10.71 7.88
C LEU A 242 7.27 11.58 7.77
N HIS A 243 8.22 11.39 8.67
CA HIS A 243 9.52 12.07 8.60
C HIS A 243 10.48 11.30 7.69
N HIS A 244 10.59 10.00 7.86
CA HIS A 244 11.51 9.11 7.14
C HIS A 244 10.74 8.08 6.33
N LYS A 245 11.39 7.45 5.34
CA LYS A 245 10.77 6.34 4.61
C LYS A 245 10.45 5.16 5.53
N ALA A 246 11.21 5.00 6.62
CA ALA A 246 10.97 4.00 7.66
C ALA A 246 9.60 4.15 8.35
N ASP A 247 9.11 5.38 8.49
CA ASP A 247 7.79 5.64 9.07
C ASP A 247 6.68 5.10 8.16
N PHE A 248 6.86 5.25 6.84
CA PHE A 248 5.92 4.69 5.85
C PHE A 248 5.86 3.16 5.95
N THR A 249 7.00 2.49 6.06
CA THR A 249 7.03 1.02 6.22
C THR A 249 6.48 0.56 7.56
N ALA A 250 6.67 1.33 8.63
CA ALA A 250 6.12 1.00 9.95
C ALA A 250 4.58 1.04 9.96
N GLU A 251 3.99 2.05 9.31
CA GLU A 251 2.53 2.16 9.15
C GLU A 251 1.96 0.99 8.32
N LEU A 252 2.67 0.59 7.25
CA LEU A 252 2.28 -0.60 6.48
C LEU A 252 2.38 -1.89 7.29
N ALA A 253 3.43 -2.05 8.09
CA ALA A 253 3.58 -3.21 8.98
C ALA A 253 2.42 -3.27 9.99
N TRP A 254 2.07 -2.12 10.58
CA TRP A 254 0.93 -2.02 11.49
C TRP A 254 -0.39 -2.39 10.80
N LEU A 255 -0.66 -1.90 9.58
CA LEU A 255 -1.85 -2.27 8.81
C LEU A 255 -1.90 -3.77 8.49
N ALA A 256 -0.76 -4.37 8.17
CA ALA A 256 -0.66 -5.80 7.89
C ALA A 256 -0.89 -6.65 9.16
N GLU A 257 -0.27 -6.28 10.28
CA GLU A 257 -0.46 -6.93 11.58
C GLU A 257 -1.90 -6.77 12.10
N SER A 258 -2.52 -5.62 11.85
CA SER A 258 -3.91 -5.34 12.19
C SER A 258 -4.90 -6.00 11.23
N GLY A 259 -4.44 -6.72 10.20
CA GLY A 259 -5.26 -7.37 9.18
C GLY A 259 -6.28 -6.43 8.53
N GLN A 260 -6.00 -5.13 8.48
CA GLN A 260 -6.84 -4.14 7.82
C GLN A 260 -6.46 -4.05 6.35
N GLU A 261 -7.47 -3.97 5.49
CA GLU A 261 -7.27 -3.70 4.07
C GLU A 261 -7.33 -2.19 3.80
N LEU A 262 -6.50 -1.73 2.87
CA LEU A 262 -6.38 -0.34 2.47
C LEU A 262 -7.28 -0.06 1.26
N LEU A 263 -8.36 0.70 1.47
CA LEU A 263 -9.25 1.17 0.40
C LEU A 263 -8.62 2.30 -0.40
N GLU A 264 -8.05 3.30 0.27
CA GLU A 264 -7.38 4.41 -0.41
C GLU A 264 -6.08 4.80 0.29
N LEU A 265 -5.01 4.96 -0.48
CA LEU A 265 -3.75 5.56 -0.04
C LEU A 265 -3.67 7.00 -0.56
N HIS A 266 -3.62 8.00 0.31
CA HIS A 266 -3.35 9.39 -0.07
C HIS A 266 -2.01 9.83 0.50
N LEU A 267 -1.03 10.14 -0.35
CA LEU A 267 0.27 10.64 0.11
C LEU A 267 0.52 12.07 -0.38
N ILE A 268 0.53 13.01 0.56
CA ILE A 268 0.87 14.42 0.35
C ILE A 268 2.35 14.62 0.60
N SER A 269 3.10 14.89 -0.47
CA SER A 269 4.55 14.97 -0.37
C SER A 269 5.15 15.97 -1.37
N HIS A 270 6.45 16.16 -1.23
CA HIS A 270 7.25 16.51 -2.38
C HIS A 270 7.59 15.27 -3.19
N ALA A 271 7.92 15.48 -4.46
CA ALA A 271 8.33 14.40 -5.34
C ALA A 271 9.73 14.64 -5.89
N GLY A 272 10.49 13.56 -5.95
CA GLY A 272 11.76 13.45 -6.63
C GLY A 272 11.62 12.55 -7.85
N MET A 273 12.70 11.84 -8.13
CA MET A 273 12.84 11.02 -9.33
C MET A 273 11.92 9.80 -9.33
N TYR A 274 11.81 9.13 -8.18
CA TYR A 274 11.04 7.89 -8.00
C TYR A 274 9.78 8.09 -7.15
N GLY A 275 9.15 9.27 -7.25
CA GLY A 275 7.93 9.57 -6.51
C GLY A 275 8.17 10.35 -5.22
N PRO A 276 7.52 9.99 -4.10
CA PRO A 276 7.58 10.74 -2.83
C PRO A 276 9.00 10.91 -2.27
N MET A 277 9.24 12.05 -1.61
CA MET A 277 10.49 12.39 -0.92
C MET A 277 10.26 12.52 0.58
N PHE A 278 11.13 11.91 1.38
CA PHE A 278 11.15 11.96 2.84
C PHE A 278 12.46 12.62 3.33
N GLY A 279 12.58 12.82 4.64
CA GLY A 279 13.80 13.29 5.30
C GLY A 279 13.99 14.80 5.19
N SER A 280 15.12 15.24 4.64
CA SER A 280 15.43 16.66 4.47
C SER A 280 16.13 16.93 3.14
N THR A 281 16.26 18.18 2.71
CA THR A 281 17.11 18.48 1.54
C THR A 281 18.59 18.18 1.76
N GLN A 282 19.05 18.10 3.01
CA GLN A 282 20.43 17.71 3.34
C GLN A 282 20.61 16.18 3.33
N TRP A 283 19.57 15.46 3.79
CA TRP A 283 19.50 14.01 3.86
C TRP A 283 18.21 13.53 3.19
N PRO A 284 18.17 13.53 1.84
CA PRO A 284 16.97 13.16 1.09
C PRO A 284 16.76 11.65 1.14
N GLU A 285 15.52 11.23 1.39
CA GLU A 285 15.12 9.83 1.33
C GLU A 285 14.02 9.63 0.28
N GLN A 286 14.07 8.49 -0.38
CA GLN A 286 13.09 8.07 -1.38
C GLN A 286 13.17 6.55 -1.51
N PHE A 287 12.04 5.91 -1.74
CA PHE A 287 12.00 4.51 -2.15
C PHE A 287 12.42 4.40 -3.62
N SER A 288 13.38 3.51 -3.88
CA SER A 288 13.75 3.08 -5.21
C SER A 288 12.63 2.27 -5.89
N PRO A 289 12.64 2.16 -7.23
CA PRO A 289 11.79 1.22 -7.95
C PRO A 289 11.87 -0.22 -7.39
N HIS A 290 13.05 -0.69 -7.00
CA HIS A 290 13.22 -2.03 -6.44
C HIS A 290 12.52 -2.18 -5.08
N GLU A 291 12.65 -1.18 -4.18
CA GLU A 291 11.96 -1.19 -2.89
C GLU A 291 10.44 -1.23 -3.07
N TRP A 292 9.90 -0.42 -3.99
CA TRP A 292 8.48 -0.47 -4.30
C TRP A 292 8.02 -1.84 -4.80
N GLN A 293 8.80 -2.48 -5.67
CA GLN A 293 8.49 -3.83 -6.20
C GLN A 293 8.57 -4.94 -5.15
N ALA A 294 9.47 -4.79 -4.17
CA ALA A 294 9.62 -5.74 -3.08
C ALA A 294 8.59 -5.52 -1.95
N MET A 295 7.99 -4.34 -1.90
CA MET A 295 7.03 -3.96 -0.87
C MET A 295 5.67 -4.62 -1.10
N ARG A 296 5.00 -4.98 0.00
CA ARG A 296 3.60 -5.41 0.00
C ARG A 296 2.75 -4.37 0.69
N ILE A 297 1.70 -3.91 0.02
CA ILE A 297 0.71 -3.00 0.57
C ILE A 297 -0.63 -3.76 0.56
N PRO A 298 -1.32 -3.88 1.71
CA PRO A 298 -2.53 -4.69 1.82
C PRO A 298 -3.75 -3.93 1.24
N PHE A 299 -3.74 -3.63 -0.07
CA PHE A 299 -4.88 -3.00 -0.72
C PHE A 299 -6.12 -3.91 -0.71
N ALA A 300 -7.29 -3.31 -0.48
CA ALA A 300 -8.57 -3.97 -0.72
C ALA A 300 -8.75 -4.28 -2.23
N ALA A 301 -9.68 -5.17 -2.57
CA ALA A 301 -9.94 -5.57 -3.97
C ALA A 301 -10.28 -4.40 -4.91
N ASN A 302 -10.88 -3.33 -4.39
CA ASN A 302 -11.18 -2.08 -5.10
C ASN A 302 -10.29 -0.91 -4.65
N GLY A 303 -9.10 -1.21 -4.13
CA GLY A 303 -8.15 -0.25 -3.59
C GLY A 303 -7.65 0.77 -4.62
N ARG A 304 -7.28 1.97 -4.16
CA ARG A 304 -6.78 3.07 -5.01
C ARG A 304 -5.64 3.83 -4.33
N ALA A 305 -4.77 4.46 -5.12
CA ALA A 305 -3.67 5.28 -4.60
C ALA A 305 -3.64 6.67 -5.21
N TYR A 306 -3.36 7.70 -4.41
CA TYR A 306 -3.36 9.11 -4.80
C TYR A 306 -2.08 9.80 -4.31
N PHE A 307 -1.21 10.19 -5.24
CA PHE A 307 0.04 10.87 -4.93
C PHE A 307 -0.05 12.36 -5.20
N HIS A 308 -0.31 13.10 -4.12
CA HIS A 308 -0.46 14.55 -4.13
C HIS A 308 0.91 15.23 -4.08
N ALA A 309 1.66 15.12 -5.19
CA ALA A 309 2.96 15.75 -5.35
C ALA A 309 3.20 16.17 -6.80
N CYS A 310 4.21 17.02 -7.02
CA CYS A 310 4.50 17.56 -8.35
C CYS A 310 4.92 16.43 -9.32
N ARG A 311 4.35 16.40 -10.53
CA ARG A 311 4.79 15.53 -11.63
C ARG A 311 4.71 14.01 -11.36
N THR A 312 3.97 13.57 -10.35
CA THR A 312 3.82 12.14 -10.03
C THR A 312 3.10 11.35 -11.12
N ALA A 313 2.26 11.98 -11.94
CA ALA A 313 1.57 11.30 -13.05
C ALA A 313 2.49 10.88 -14.20
N ARG A 314 3.71 11.44 -14.29
CA ARG A 314 4.57 11.23 -15.46
C ARG A 314 5.10 9.80 -15.54
N TRP A 315 5.73 9.35 -14.46
CA TRP A 315 6.37 8.02 -14.39
C TRP A 315 5.93 7.24 -13.16
N PHE A 316 5.83 7.91 -12.01
CA PHE A 316 5.61 7.24 -10.73
C PHE A 316 4.22 6.60 -10.60
N ALA A 317 3.15 7.32 -10.92
CA ALA A 317 1.78 6.79 -10.85
C ALA A 317 1.57 5.55 -11.75
N PRO A 318 1.98 5.54 -13.04
CA PRO A 318 1.84 4.34 -13.86
C PRO A 318 2.77 3.19 -13.42
N PHE A 319 3.95 3.50 -12.89
CA PHE A 319 4.82 2.49 -12.27
C PHE A 319 4.15 1.86 -11.04
N PHE A 320 3.65 2.67 -10.11
CA PHE A 320 3.01 2.20 -8.88
C PHE A 320 1.73 1.40 -9.17
N ALA A 321 0.94 1.82 -10.16
CA ALA A 321 -0.26 1.10 -10.59
C ALA A 321 0.06 -0.33 -11.02
N ASP A 322 1.12 -0.53 -11.81
CA ASP A 322 1.52 -1.87 -12.23
C ASP A 322 2.09 -2.71 -11.09
N VAL A 323 2.89 -2.09 -10.22
CA VAL A 323 3.54 -2.80 -9.10
C VAL A 323 2.50 -3.35 -8.12
N PHE A 324 1.47 -2.56 -7.80
CA PHE A 324 0.50 -2.90 -6.77
C PHE A 324 -0.86 -3.36 -7.32
N GLY A 325 -1.05 -3.35 -8.64
CA GLY A 325 -2.31 -3.79 -9.26
C GLY A 325 -3.51 -2.90 -8.95
N VAL A 326 -3.30 -1.63 -8.57
CA VAL A 326 -4.37 -0.69 -8.21
C VAL A 326 -4.38 0.58 -9.07
N PRO A 327 -5.56 1.14 -9.42
CA PRO A 327 -5.66 2.45 -10.04
C PRO A 327 -4.92 3.51 -9.22
N THR A 328 -4.01 4.23 -9.89
CA THR A 328 -3.13 5.19 -9.23
C THR A 328 -3.23 6.57 -9.87
N PHE A 329 -3.38 7.59 -9.04
CA PHE A 329 -3.56 8.98 -9.44
C PHE A 329 -2.32 9.80 -9.14
N GLY A 330 -1.89 10.61 -10.11
CA GLY A 330 -0.81 11.57 -9.92
C GLY A 330 -1.11 12.96 -10.50
N ASN A 331 -0.29 13.96 -10.20
CA ASN A 331 -0.40 15.27 -10.84
C ASN A 331 0.57 15.37 -12.03
N GLN A 332 0.09 15.82 -13.19
CA GLN A 332 0.93 15.99 -14.39
C GLN A 332 1.97 17.10 -14.22
N ASN A 333 1.58 18.16 -13.52
CA ASN A 333 2.34 19.39 -13.36
C ASN A 333 2.70 19.66 -11.89
N TYR A 334 3.13 20.88 -11.61
CA TYR A 334 3.49 21.29 -10.25
C TYR A 334 2.24 21.54 -9.40
N THR A 335 2.31 21.08 -8.16
CA THR A 335 1.31 21.33 -7.14
C THR A 335 1.66 22.56 -6.30
N THR A 336 0.65 23.16 -5.67
CA THR A 336 0.78 24.31 -4.77
C THR A 336 -0.25 24.21 -3.66
N VAL A 337 0.11 24.68 -2.47
CA VAL A 337 -0.85 24.87 -1.38
C VAL A 337 -1.78 26.03 -1.73
N SER A 338 -3.07 25.86 -1.48
CA SER A 338 -4.15 26.82 -1.77
C SER A 338 -5.16 26.86 -0.62
N ALA A 339 -5.78 28.02 -0.41
CA ALA A 339 -6.91 28.17 0.50
C ALA A 339 -8.25 27.65 -0.08
N ARG A 340 -8.27 27.31 -1.38
CA ARG A 340 -9.44 26.77 -2.09
C ARG A 340 -9.05 25.54 -2.91
N LYS A 341 -9.99 24.61 -3.08
CA LYS A 341 -9.79 23.34 -3.78
C LYS A 341 -9.91 23.46 -5.31
N ASP A 342 -10.71 24.40 -5.78
CA ASP A 342 -11.14 24.53 -7.18
C ASP A 342 -10.23 25.44 -8.02
N HIS A 343 -9.55 26.39 -7.39
CA HIS A 343 -8.57 27.27 -8.03
C HIS A 343 -7.56 27.78 -7.01
N PHE A 344 -6.47 28.37 -7.49
CA PHE A 344 -5.46 28.92 -6.60
C PHE A 344 -5.96 30.16 -5.84
N ALA A 345 -5.97 30.06 -4.52
CA ALA A 345 -6.19 31.16 -3.60
C ALA A 345 -5.04 31.21 -2.60
N TRP A 346 -4.39 32.38 -2.47
CA TRP A 346 -3.23 32.53 -1.59
C TRP A 346 -3.62 32.31 -0.11
N ALA A 347 -2.88 31.45 0.58
CA ALA A 347 -3.15 31.07 1.97
C ALA A 347 -2.84 32.18 3.01
N GLY A 348 -2.15 33.26 2.61
CA GLY A 348 -1.70 34.30 3.53
C GLY A 348 -0.33 34.02 4.14
N ARG A 349 0.16 34.95 4.97
CA ARG A 349 1.44 34.82 5.69
C ARG A 349 1.37 33.86 6.89
N ARG A 350 0.17 33.61 7.43
CA ARG A 350 -0.10 32.68 8.53
C ARG A 350 -0.89 31.47 8.01
N SER A 351 -0.35 30.81 6.99
CA SER A 351 -0.97 29.64 6.32
C SER A 351 -1.39 28.55 7.31
N LEU A 352 -0.54 28.27 8.31
CA LEU A 352 -0.77 27.23 9.32
C LEU A 352 -1.96 27.50 10.26
N ALA A 353 -2.38 28.76 10.40
CA ALA A 353 -3.53 29.13 11.22
C ALA A 353 -4.87 28.95 10.48
N ARG A 354 -4.85 28.54 9.20
CA ARG A 354 -6.07 28.33 8.44
C ARG A 354 -6.76 27.03 8.84
N PRO A 355 -8.10 27.01 8.90
CA PRO A 355 -8.85 25.79 9.20
C PRO A 355 -8.84 24.78 8.04
N LYS A 356 -8.58 25.25 6.81
CA LYS A 356 -8.59 24.44 5.60
C LYS A 356 -7.48 24.88 4.65
N LEU A 357 -6.72 23.90 4.16
CA LEU A 357 -5.77 24.05 3.05
C LEU A 357 -5.93 22.87 2.11
N TYR A 358 -5.61 23.10 0.84
CA TYR A 358 -5.65 22.09 -0.21
C TYR A 358 -4.35 22.09 -0.99
N LEU A 359 -3.96 20.92 -1.49
CA LEU A 359 -2.89 20.81 -2.46
C LEU A 359 -3.51 20.64 -3.85
N ILE A 360 -3.29 21.61 -4.74
CA ILE A 360 -3.89 21.63 -6.08
C ILE A 360 -2.80 21.69 -7.15
N ALA A 361 -3.05 21.06 -8.31
CA ALA A 361 -2.26 21.30 -9.52
C ALA A 361 -2.79 22.53 -10.25
N THR A 362 -1.89 23.42 -10.65
CA THR A 362 -2.24 24.62 -11.43
C THR A 362 -1.02 25.05 -12.24
N PRO A 363 -1.21 25.63 -13.44
CA PRO A 363 -0.14 26.29 -14.17
C PRO A 363 0.60 27.29 -13.27
N GLY A 364 1.92 27.36 -13.39
CA GLY A 364 2.72 28.34 -12.66
C GLY A 364 4.03 28.67 -13.37
N LYS A 365 4.86 29.50 -12.75
CA LYS A 365 6.15 29.96 -13.32
C LYS A 365 7.05 28.81 -13.78
N LYS A 366 7.12 27.74 -12.98
CA LYS A 366 7.99 26.58 -13.26
C LYS A 366 7.51 25.73 -14.44
N SER A 367 6.21 25.63 -14.66
CA SER A 367 5.63 24.84 -15.78
C SER A 367 5.47 25.65 -17.06
N HIS A 368 5.03 26.91 -16.96
CA HIS A 368 4.49 27.68 -18.09
C HIS A 368 5.07 29.11 -18.17
N GLY A 369 6.20 29.34 -17.48
CA GLY A 369 6.83 30.67 -17.40
C GLY A 369 5.91 31.72 -16.79
N TRP A 370 6.15 32.98 -17.12
CA TRP A 370 5.37 34.11 -16.57
C TRP A 370 3.87 34.02 -16.91
N ARG A 371 3.51 33.50 -18.10
CA ARG A 371 2.11 33.25 -18.51
C ARG A 371 1.42 32.28 -17.55
N GLY A 372 2.16 31.26 -17.09
CA GLY A 372 1.69 30.34 -16.06
C GLY A 372 1.34 31.04 -14.75
N SER A 373 2.19 31.97 -14.29
CA SER A 373 1.87 32.77 -13.10
C SER A 373 0.62 33.61 -13.28
N VAL A 374 0.46 34.27 -14.43
CA VAL A 374 -0.75 35.07 -14.69
C VAL A 374 -2.00 34.20 -14.61
N ARG A 375 -2.01 33.03 -15.28
CA ARG A 375 -3.10 32.07 -15.20
C ARG A 375 -3.43 31.63 -13.78
N LYS A 376 -2.40 31.30 -12.99
CA LYS A 376 -2.54 30.90 -11.58
C LYS A 376 -3.31 31.92 -10.77
N TYR A 377 -2.87 33.17 -10.83
CA TYR A 377 -3.42 34.26 -10.02
C TYR A 377 -4.70 34.87 -10.61
N SER A 378 -5.03 34.56 -11.88
CA SER A 378 -6.31 34.92 -12.50
C SER A 378 -7.44 33.93 -12.21
N GLY A 379 -7.21 32.93 -11.35
CA GLY A 379 -8.25 31.98 -10.93
C GLY A 379 -8.55 30.87 -11.94
N CYS A 380 -7.55 30.40 -12.71
CA CYS A 380 -7.75 29.21 -13.52
C CYS A 380 -8.10 28.00 -12.64
N ALA A 381 -8.96 27.12 -13.16
CA ALA A 381 -9.35 25.89 -12.48
C ALA A 381 -8.13 25.02 -12.16
N ALA A 382 -8.19 24.34 -11.01
CA ALA A 382 -7.24 23.31 -10.65
C ALA A 382 -7.26 22.18 -11.69
N GLU A 383 -6.08 21.71 -12.09
CA GLU A 383 -5.95 20.58 -13.00
C GLU A 383 -6.28 19.28 -12.25
N PRO A 384 -7.14 18.40 -12.81
CA PRO A 384 -7.42 17.11 -12.18
C PRO A 384 -6.19 16.20 -12.20
N MET A 385 -6.15 15.25 -11.28
CA MET A 385 -5.14 14.20 -11.29
C MET A 385 -5.35 13.29 -12.51
N VAL A 386 -4.24 12.78 -13.04
CA VAL A 386 -4.25 11.81 -14.13
C VAL A 386 -4.33 10.43 -13.50
N GLU A 387 -5.32 9.64 -13.93
CA GLU A 387 -5.47 8.23 -13.57
C GLU A 387 -4.53 7.36 -14.41
N SER A 388 -3.84 6.43 -13.75
CA SER A 388 -3.04 5.38 -14.37
C SER A 388 -3.61 4.04 -13.92
N LEU A 389 -3.99 3.21 -14.89
CA LEU A 389 -4.50 1.87 -14.63
C LEU A 389 -3.34 0.85 -14.68
N PRO A 390 -3.39 -0.22 -13.87
CA PRO A 390 -2.50 -1.36 -14.01
C PRO A 390 -2.58 -1.98 -15.40
N ALA A 391 -1.47 -2.48 -15.91
CA ALA A 391 -1.38 -3.10 -17.25
C ALA A 391 -2.45 -4.18 -17.52
N GLU A 392 -2.86 -4.96 -16.50
CA GLU A 392 -3.89 -5.99 -16.64
C GLU A 392 -5.31 -5.43 -16.79
N LEU A 393 -5.59 -4.27 -16.17
CA LEU A 393 -6.90 -3.61 -16.20
C LEU A 393 -7.04 -2.68 -17.40
N ASP A 394 -5.93 -2.22 -17.96
CA ASP A 394 -5.93 -1.39 -19.15
C ASP A 394 -5.95 -2.24 -20.43
N GLN A 395 -7.17 -2.50 -20.94
CA GLN A 395 -7.39 -3.16 -22.22
C GLN A 395 -6.76 -2.41 -23.41
N ALA A 396 -6.36 -1.15 -23.21
CA ALA A 396 -5.69 -0.30 -24.19
C ALA A 396 -4.16 -0.23 -23.99
N HIS A 397 -3.55 -1.03 -23.10
CA HIS A 397 -2.10 -1.12 -22.95
C HIS A 397 -1.44 -2.32 -23.65
N PRO A 398 -1.00 -2.10 -24.89
CA PRO A 398 0.12 -2.82 -25.41
C PRO A 398 1.45 -2.22 -24.94
N ASP A 399 2.27 -3.03 -24.29
CA ASP A 399 3.73 -2.92 -24.08
C ASP A 399 4.37 -1.50 -24.01
N ARG A 400 4.89 -1.13 -22.82
CA ARG A 400 5.66 0.11 -22.59
C ARG A 400 7.09 0.05 -23.14
N SER A 401 7.51 -1.10 -23.66
CA SER A 401 8.81 -1.31 -24.29
C SER A 401 8.84 -0.77 -25.73
N TYR A 402 10.03 -0.83 -26.33
CA TYR A 402 10.23 -0.50 -27.74
C TYR A 402 9.83 -1.64 -28.70
N ASP A 403 9.38 -2.80 -28.21
CA ASP A 403 9.18 -4.00 -29.03
C ASP A 403 8.23 -3.76 -30.22
N ARG A 404 7.11 -3.06 -29.99
CA ARG A 404 6.12 -2.78 -31.05
C ARG A 404 6.59 -1.83 -32.14
N VAL A 405 7.59 -1.03 -31.84
CA VAL A 405 8.16 -0.04 -32.76
C VAL A 405 9.57 -0.41 -33.18
N ALA A 406 10.07 -1.59 -32.79
CA ALA A 406 11.46 -2.00 -32.99
C ALA A 406 11.86 -1.97 -34.47
N GLU A 407 11.00 -2.45 -35.37
CA GLU A 407 11.26 -2.41 -36.82
C GLU A 407 11.31 -0.95 -37.33
N LEU A 408 10.33 -0.12 -36.98
CA LEU A 408 10.29 1.28 -37.39
C LEU A 408 11.49 2.07 -36.86
N TYR A 409 11.89 1.79 -35.62
CA TYR A 409 13.07 2.38 -34.99
C TYR A 409 14.33 1.93 -35.71
N ASP A 410 14.45 0.64 -36.01
CA ASP A 410 15.61 0.07 -36.70
C ASP A 410 15.78 0.68 -38.09
N ARG A 411 14.70 0.88 -38.85
CA ARG A 411 14.76 1.59 -40.14
C ARG A 411 15.24 3.04 -39.98
N ALA A 412 14.68 3.78 -39.01
CA ALA A 412 15.03 5.17 -38.79
C ALA A 412 16.47 5.35 -38.25
N TYR A 413 16.98 4.42 -37.45
CA TYR A 413 18.28 4.54 -36.79
C TYR A 413 19.25 3.41 -37.18
N ALA A 414 19.10 2.88 -38.39
CA ALA A 414 20.02 1.89 -38.95
C ALA A 414 21.45 2.44 -39.06
N ASP A 415 21.57 3.73 -39.38
CA ASP A 415 22.83 4.46 -39.42
C ASP A 415 22.87 5.47 -38.27
N ILE A 416 23.66 5.16 -37.22
CA ILE A 416 23.79 6.00 -36.03
C ILE A 416 24.36 7.39 -36.35
N HIS A 417 25.07 7.56 -37.46
CA HIS A 417 25.67 8.83 -37.88
C HIS A 417 24.62 9.92 -38.21
N VAL A 418 23.33 9.58 -38.31
CA VAL A 418 22.24 10.58 -38.37
C VAL A 418 22.21 11.46 -37.12
N ARG A 419 22.76 10.96 -36.00
CA ARG A 419 22.95 11.67 -34.73
C ARG A 419 24.37 12.23 -34.64
N HIS A 420 24.73 13.08 -35.60
CA HIS A 420 26.11 13.48 -35.86
C HIS A 420 26.84 14.04 -34.62
N ALA A 421 26.20 14.90 -33.82
CA ALA A 421 26.85 15.52 -32.66
C ALA A 421 27.10 14.50 -31.54
N GLU A 422 26.10 13.66 -31.28
CA GLU A 422 26.12 12.59 -30.29
C GLU A 422 27.14 11.50 -30.65
N TRP A 423 27.11 11.04 -31.90
CA TRP A 423 28.06 10.08 -32.45
C TRP A 423 29.50 10.61 -32.34
N ARG A 424 29.75 11.82 -32.82
CA ARG A 424 31.08 12.43 -32.79
C ARG A 424 31.62 12.52 -31.36
N TRP A 425 30.77 12.88 -30.40
CA TRP A 425 31.17 12.99 -29.00
C TRP A 425 31.65 11.65 -28.41
N ILE A 426 30.98 10.54 -28.77
CA ILE A 426 31.37 9.18 -28.38
C ILE A 426 32.63 8.73 -29.13
N ALA A 427 32.65 8.85 -30.46
CA ALA A 427 33.77 8.41 -31.29
C ALA A 427 35.09 9.13 -30.91
N ASP A 428 35.03 10.45 -30.68
CA ASP A 428 36.19 11.24 -30.22
C ASP A 428 36.74 10.73 -28.87
N ARG A 429 35.87 10.20 -28.00
CA ARG A 429 36.25 9.62 -26.69
C ARG A 429 36.76 8.19 -26.80
N CYS A 430 36.14 7.36 -27.64
CA CYS A 430 36.64 6.04 -27.98
C CYS A 430 38.09 6.13 -28.48
N ALA A 431 38.34 7.03 -29.44
CA ALA A 431 39.68 7.24 -29.99
C ALA A 431 40.71 7.66 -28.93
N ARG A 432 40.35 8.57 -28.01
CA ARG A 432 41.23 8.99 -26.91
C ARG A 432 41.49 7.86 -25.92
N ALA A 433 40.45 7.19 -25.43
CA ALA A 433 40.59 6.09 -24.48
C ALA A 433 41.40 4.93 -25.08
N ARG A 434 41.22 4.63 -26.37
CA ARG A 434 42.00 3.64 -27.11
C ARG A 434 43.48 4.02 -27.18
N ALA A 435 43.77 5.29 -27.48
CA ALA A 435 45.15 5.80 -27.51
C ALA A 435 45.81 5.75 -26.12
N GLU A 436 45.06 6.08 -25.06
CA GLU A 436 45.52 5.99 -23.67
C GLU A 436 45.83 4.55 -23.23
N LEU A 437 44.99 3.58 -23.65
CA LEU A 437 45.15 2.17 -23.30
C LEU A 437 46.14 1.41 -24.20
N GLY A 438 46.46 1.95 -25.38
CA GLY A 438 47.31 1.29 -26.38
C GLY A 438 46.69 0.06 -27.05
N ARG A 439 45.38 -0.17 -26.87
CA ARG A 439 44.62 -1.30 -27.46
C ARG A 439 43.15 -0.93 -27.67
N PRO A 440 42.42 -1.65 -28.56
CA PRO A 440 40.96 -1.53 -28.67
C PRO A 440 40.24 -1.74 -27.34
N LEU A 441 39.04 -1.15 -27.23
CA LEU A 441 38.27 -1.04 -26.00
C LEU A 441 37.35 -2.25 -25.80
N ARG A 442 37.20 -2.66 -24.55
CA ARG A 442 36.15 -3.59 -24.11
C ARG A 442 34.96 -2.77 -23.64
N VAL A 443 33.82 -2.88 -24.31
CA VAL A 443 32.69 -1.95 -24.15
C VAL A 443 31.44 -2.66 -23.64
N LEU A 444 30.72 -2.05 -22.70
CA LEU A 444 29.33 -2.39 -22.39
C LEU A 444 28.43 -1.21 -22.78
N GLU A 445 27.40 -1.44 -23.58
CA GLU A 445 26.34 -0.46 -23.80
C GLU A 445 25.07 -0.88 -23.04
N ILE A 446 24.58 -0.01 -22.15
CA ILE A 446 23.32 -0.21 -21.43
C ILE A 446 22.20 0.54 -22.18
N GLY A 447 21.16 -0.21 -22.56
CA GLY A 447 20.11 0.26 -23.46
C GLY A 447 20.58 0.36 -24.90
N CYS A 448 21.18 -0.71 -25.44
CA CYS A 448 21.82 -0.70 -26.75
C CYS A 448 20.85 -0.59 -27.93
N GLY A 449 19.54 -0.73 -27.70
CA GLY A 449 18.52 -0.69 -28.75
C GLY A 449 18.83 -1.69 -29.87
N ASN A 450 18.83 -1.21 -31.11
CA ASN A 450 19.13 -2.00 -32.30
C ASN A 450 20.63 -2.22 -32.57
N GLY A 451 21.52 -1.90 -31.62
CA GLY A 451 22.96 -2.16 -31.70
C GLY A 451 23.73 -1.30 -32.71
N ALA A 452 23.10 -0.27 -33.28
CA ALA A 452 23.73 0.55 -34.33
C ALA A 452 24.99 1.30 -33.85
N LEU A 453 25.04 1.70 -32.57
CA LEU A 453 26.23 2.35 -32.00
C LEU A 453 27.42 1.39 -31.90
N LEU A 454 27.23 0.23 -31.27
CA LEU A 454 28.29 -0.78 -31.14
C LEU A 454 28.81 -1.26 -32.49
N ARG A 455 27.91 -1.46 -33.47
CA ARG A 455 28.34 -1.82 -34.83
C ARG A 455 29.22 -0.74 -35.47
N ALA A 456 28.82 0.52 -35.36
CA ALA A 456 29.60 1.62 -35.95
C ALA A 456 30.97 1.77 -35.29
N LEU A 457 31.06 1.62 -33.96
CA LEU A 457 32.34 1.63 -33.23
C LEU A 457 33.23 0.43 -33.60
N ASP A 458 32.63 -0.74 -33.84
CA ASP A 458 33.34 -1.93 -34.32
C ASP A 458 33.93 -1.71 -35.72
N GLU A 459 33.16 -1.12 -36.62
CA GLU A 459 33.58 -0.79 -37.98
C GLU A 459 34.72 0.23 -38.02
N GLN A 460 34.83 1.10 -37.01
CA GLN A 460 35.97 2.02 -36.84
C GLN A 460 37.23 1.36 -36.29
N GLY A 461 37.14 0.13 -35.76
CA GLY A 461 38.26 -0.57 -35.14
C GLY A 461 38.60 -0.05 -33.74
N ASP A 462 37.61 0.51 -33.04
CA ASP A 462 37.77 0.99 -31.67
C ASP A 462 37.49 -0.09 -30.62
N ILE A 463 36.86 -1.20 -31.01
CA ILE A 463 36.35 -2.24 -30.11
C ILE A 463 37.19 -3.53 -30.22
N ASP A 464 37.55 -4.09 -29.06
CA ASP A 464 38.06 -5.45 -28.90
C ASP A 464 36.88 -6.44 -28.86
N PHE A 465 35.98 -6.24 -27.88
CA PHE A 465 34.65 -6.83 -27.84
C PHE A 465 33.65 -5.85 -27.24
N ALA A 466 32.37 -6.05 -27.55
CA ALA A 466 31.31 -5.30 -26.89
C ALA A 466 30.11 -6.16 -26.51
N VAL A 467 29.48 -5.79 -25.40
CA VAL A 467 28.20 -6.33 -24.97
C VAL A 467 27.16 -5.23 -24.98
N GLY A 468 26.06 -5.42 -25.70
CA GLY A 468 24.87 -4.57 -25.64
C GLY A 468 23.81 -5.20 -24.75
N ALA A 469 23.35 -4.48 -23.75
CA ALA A 469 22.24 -4.89 -22.88
C ALA A 469 20.99 -4.05 -23.18
N ASP A 470 19.82 -4.67 -23.32
CA ASP A 470 18.54 -3.97 -23.48
C ASP A 470 17.40 -4.78 -22.86
N SER A 471 16.29 -4.14 -22.52
CA SER A 471 15.09 -4.81 -22.00
C SER A 471 14.14 -5.24 -23.12
N SER A 472 14.20 -4.58 -24.28
CA SER A 472 13.36 -4.84 -25.45
C SER A 472 13.87 -6.04 -26.25
N ALA A 473 13.10 -7.13 -26.25
CA ALA A 473 13.44 -8.32 -27.02
C ALA A 473 13.41 -8.06 -28.54
N GLY A 474 12.48 -7.22 -28.99
CA GLY A 474 12.38 -6.79 -30.38
C GLY A 474 13.63 -6.03 -30.84
N MET A 475 14.14 -5.10 -30.01
CA MET A 475 15.37 -4.36 -30.30
C MET A 475 16.61 -5.27 -30.34
N LEU A 476 16.74 -6.18 -29.37
CA LEU A 476 17.85 -7.15 -29.35
C LEU A 476 17.84 -8.07 -30.57
N ALA A 477 16.65 -8.49 -31.04
CA ALA A 477 16.54 -9.26 -32.28
C ALA A 477 17.06 -8.47 -33.49
N ARG A 478 16.73 -7.17 -33.60
CA ARG A 478 17.28 -6.29 -34.65
C ARG A 478 18.80 -6.13 -34.51
N ALA A 479 19.31 -5.99 -33.29
CA ALA A 479 20.74 -5.83 -33.02
C ALA A 479 21.55 -7.07 -33.42
N ALA A 480 21.03 -8.26 -33.08
CA ALA A 480 21.63 -9.54 -33.44
C ALA A 480 21.59 -9.78 -34.96
N GLU A 481 20.45 -9.54 -35.62
CA GLU A 481 20.31 -9.66 -37.07
C GLU A 481 21.27 -8.72 -37.81
N ARG A 482 21.33 -7.46 -37.36
CA ARG A 482 22.27 -6.48 -37.88
C ARG A 482 23.70 -7.01 -37.74
N SER A 483 24.10 -7.42 -36.56
CA SER A 483 25.50 -7.76 -36.27
C SER A 483 25.85 -9.24 -36.46
N HIS A 484 25.07 -10.00 -37.24
CA HIS A 484 25.28 -11.45 -37.41
C HIS A 484 26.67 -11.78 -38.00
N ASP A 485 27.28 -10.85 -38.74
CA ASP A 485 28.63 -10.96 -39.29
C ASP A 485 29.75 -10.58 -38.29
N ARG A 486 29.41 -10.23 -37.05
CA ARG A 486 30.33 -9.66 -36.05
C ARG A 486 30.34 -10.46 -34.75
N ALA A 487 31.11 -11.54 -34.70
CA ALA A 487 31.18 -12.46 -33.55
C ALA A 487 31.62 -11.81 -32.21
N ARG A 488 32.27 -10.64 -32.24
CA ARG A 488 32.72 -9.89 -31.04
C ARG A 488 31.66 -8.96 -30.44
N LEU A 489 30.50 -8.82 -31.09
CA LEU A 489 29.35 -8.08 -30.58
C LEU A 489 28.34 -9.08 -30.02
N ARG A 490 28.06 -8.99 -28.72
CA ARG A 490 27.09 -9.84 -28.03
C ARG A 490 25.95 -9.00 -27.50
N PHE A 491 24.73 -9.52 -27.58
CA PHE A 491 23.54 -8.82 -27.12
C PHE A 491 22.83 -9.67 -26.06
N ILE A 492 22.54 -9.08 -24.90
CA ILE A 492 21.92 -9.76 -23.76
C ILE A 492 20.64 -9.05 -23.32
N LYS A 493 19.62 -9.84 -22.96
CA LYS A 493 18.39 -9.29 -22.39
C LYS A 493 18.57 -9.07 -20.89
N VAL A 494 18.28 -7.86 -20.42
CA VAL A 494 18.36 -7.51 -19.00
C VAL A 494 17.07 -6.82 -18.56
N ASN A 495 16.44 -7.37 -17.52
CA ASN A 495 15.24 -6.82 -16.88
C ASN A 495 15.57 -6.44 -15.44
N GLY A 496 16.32 -5.36 -15.24
CA GLY A 496 16.74 -4.90 -13.91
C GLY A 496 18.16 -4.35 -13.89
N PRO A 497 18.68 -4.00 -12.70
CA PRO A 497 20.01 -3.40 -12.60
C PRO A 497 21.14 -4.42 -12.71
N ALA A 498 20.92 -5.68 -12.34
CA ALA A 498 21.93 -6.72 -12.34
C ALA A 498 22.37 -7.10 -13.76
N LEU A 499 23.68 -7.04 -14.00
CA LEU A 499 24.28 -7.34 -15.30
C LEU A 499 25.01 -8.68 -15.24
N ASP A 500 24.70 -9.58 -16.19
CA ASP A 500 25.44 -10.84 -16.38
C ASP A 500 26.79 -10.58 -17.08
N ILE A 501 27.64 -9.82 -16.38
CA ILE A 501 28.97 -9.38 -16.81
C ILE A 501 29.92 -9.56 -15.62
N PRO A 502 31.12 -10.12 -15.79
CA PRO A 502 32.07 -10.27 -14.68
C PRO A 502 32.55 -8.93 -14.11
N ASP A 503 33.04 -8.98 -12.87
CA ASP A 503 33.71 -7.83 -12.25
C ASP A 503 34.93 -7.39 -13.06
N ALA A 504 35.15 -6.07 -13.13
CA ALA A 504 36.32 -5.47 -13.78
C ALA A 504 36.57 -5.92 -15.24
N HIS A 505 35.50 -6.24 -15.97
CA HIS A 505 35.56 -6.87 -17.28
C HIS A 505 35.63 -5.89 -18.47
N VAL A 506 35.06 -4.69 -18.33
CA VAL A 506 34.96 -3.70 -19.43
C VAL A 506 35.72 -2.41 -19.12
N ASP A 507 36.28 -1.77 -20.15
CA ASP A 507 37.02 -0.52 -20.02
C ASP A 507 36.08 0.70 -20.03
N VAL A 508 34.97 0.59 -20.75
CA VAL A 508 33.99 1.68 -20.91
C VAL A 508 32.58 1.13 -20.79
N VAL A 509 31.74 1.82 -20.02
CA VAL A 509 30.29 1.66 -20.07
C VAL A 509 29.68 2.87 -20.76
N ILE A 510 28.81 2.63 -21.74
CA ILE A 510 28.10 3.65 -22.50
C ILE A 510 26.61 3.51 -22.20
N SER A 511 25.91 4.62 -22.00
CA SER A 511 24.46 4.68 -22.07
C SER A 511 24.04 5.77 -23.05
N PHE A 512 23.53 5.35 -24.20
CA PHE A 512 23.24 6.24 -25.33
C PHE A 512 21.73 6.39 -25.54
N LEU A 513 21.19 7.54 -25.15
CA LEU A 513 19.77 7.91 -25.18
C LEU A 513 18.85 6.98 -24.38
N SER A 514 19.40 6.24 -23.42
CA SER A 514 18.67 5.26 -22.60
C SER A 514 18.75 5.52 -21.09
N PHE A 515 19.68 6.37 -20.62
CA PHE A 515 19.98 6.53 -19.18
C PHE A 515 18.75 6.93 -18.36
N ARG A 516 17.84 7.71 -18.94
CA ARG A 516 16.56 8.14 -18.35
C ARG A 516 15.62 6.99 -17.98
N TYR A 517 15.79 5.80 -18.54
CA TYR A 517 14.96 4.63 -18.25
C TYR A 517 15.51 3.79 -17.10
N LEU A 518 16.77 4.03 -16.72
CA LEU A 518 17.45 3.22 -15.72
C LEU A 518 17.12 3.67 -14.30
N ASP A 519 17.20 2.71 -13.38
CA ASP A 519 17.31 3.00 -11.97
C ASP A 519 18.77 3.34 -11.65
N TRP A 520 19.04 4.64 -11.51
CA TRP A 520 20.40 5.18 -11.50
C TRP A 520 21.25 4.63 -10.36
N ASP A 521 20.72 4.44 -9.15
CA ASP A 521 21.56 4.02 -8.02
C ASP A 521 21.96 2.54 -8.09
N PRO A 522 21.04 1.59 -8.27
CA PRO A 522 21.40 0.19 -8.49
C PRO A 522 22.25 -0.02 -9.74
N VAL A 523 21.94 0.67 -10.85
CA VAL A 523 22.75 0.53 -12.07
C VAL A 523 24.15 1.13 -11.89
N MET A 524 24.32 2.20 -11.13
CA MET A 524 25.65 2.76 -10.84
C MET A 524 26.52 1.81 -10.02
N ALA A 525 25.93 1.03 -9.11
CA ALA A 525 26.66 -0.01 -8.39
C ALA A 525 27.18 -1.10 -9.35
N GLU A 526 26.33 -1.53 -10.28
CA GLU A 526 26.68 -2.52 -11.31
C GLU A 526 27.69 -1.98 -12.33
N ILE A 527 27.53 -0.73 -12.79
CA ILE A 527 28.50 -0.02 -13.64
C ILE A 527 29.89 -0.02 -12.97
N ARG A 528 29.96 0.34 -11.68
CA ARG A 528 31.22 0.31 -10.92
C ARG A 528 31.78 -1.11 -10.81
N ARG A 529 30.94 -2.12 -10.61
CA ARG A 529 31.36 -3.53 -10.49
C ARG A 529 32.01 -4.00 -11.79
N VAL A 530 31.35 -3.82 -12.93
CA VAL A 530 31.79 -4.33 -14.23
C VAL A 530 32.94 -3.53 -14.85
N LEU A 531 33.08 -2.24 -14.54
CA LEU A 531 34.20 -1.43 -15.03
C LEU A 531 35.53 -1.92 -14.47
N ALA A 532 36.56 -2.04 -15.32
CA ALA A 532 37.94 -2.25 -14.90
C ALA A 532 38.46 -1.04 -14.09
N PRO A 533 39.51 -1.20 -13.26
CA PRO A 533 40.17 -0.06 -12.63
C PRO A 533 40.59 0.99 -13.68
N GLY A 534 40.21 2.25 -13.47
CA GLY A 534 40.44 3.32 -14.43
C GLY A 534 39.47 3.35 -15.61
N GLY A 535 38.42 2.51 -15.60
CA GLY A 535 37.36 2.50 -16.60
C GLY A 535 36.47 3.75 -16.54
N ARG A 536 35.67 3.98 -17.58
CA ARG A 536 34.89 5.23 -17.77
C ARG A 536 33.40 4.94 -17.98
N LEU A 537 32.54 5.83 -17.48
CA LEU A 537 31.13 5.89 -17.80
C LEU A 537 30.85 7.08 -18.72
N TRP A 538 30.24 6.81 -19.86
CA TRP A 538 29.79 7.81 -20.81
C TRP A 538 28.28 7.77 -20.96
N VAL A 539 27.63 8.91 -20.73
CA VAL A 539 26.18 9.05 -20.85
C VAL A 539 25.86 10.15 -21.85
N VAL A 540 25.08 9.82 -22.87
CA VAL A 540 24.48 10.80 -23.78
C VAL A 540 22.98 10.67 -23.63
N ASP A 541 22.27 11.72 -23.23
CA ASP A 541 20.81 11.61 -23.06
C ASP A 541 20.04 12.90 -23.32
N MET A 542 18.75 12.77 -23.67
CA MET A 542 17.85 13.90 -23.89
C MET A 542 17.12 14.28 -22.60
N VAL A 543 17.02 15.57 -22.34
CA VAL A 543 16.31 16.15 -21.20
C VAL A 543 15.34 17.25 -21.62
N GLU A 544 14.26 17.40 -20.86
CA GLU A 544 13.25 18.43 -21.06
C GLU A 544 13.69 19.74 -20.39
N ARG A 545 13.88 20.79 -21.19
CA ARG A 545 14.06 22.16 -20.70
C ARG A 545 13.81 23.17 -21.82
N PRO A 546 12.88 24.13 -21.62
CA PRO A 546 12.68 25.22 -22.56
C PRO A 546 13.97 26.01 -22.78
N ALA A 547 14.26 26.33 -24.04
CA ALA A 547 15.45 27.08 -24.40
C ALA A 547 15.40 28.53 -23.88
N ARG A 548 16.55 29.04 -23.42
CA ARG A 548 16.71 30.44 -22.99
C ARG A 548 17.22 31.31 -24.13
N ILE A 549 17.01 32.63 -24.05
CA ILE A 549 17.51 33.61 -25.04
C ILE A 549 19.04 33.47 -25.26
N ARG A 550 19.79 33.20 -24.19
CA ARG A 550 21.25 32.99 -24.25
C ARG A 550 21.66 31.73 -25.03
N GLU A 551 20.74 30.81 -25.28
CA GLU A 551 20.98 29.52 -25.95
C GLU A 551 20.55 29.56 -27.43
N LEU A 552 20.10 30.72 -27.94
CA LEU A 552 19.71 30.92 -29.35
C LEU A 552 20.79 30.50 -30.36
N PRO A 553 22.11 30.71 -30.13
CA PRO A 553 23.13 30.24 -31.06
C PRO A 553 23.16 28.70 -31.17
N VAL A 554 23.00 27.99 -30.04
CA VAL A 554 22.99 26.51 -30.01
C VAL A 554 21.72 25.99 -30.68
N LEU A 555 20.57 26.63 -30.44
CA LEU A 555 19.32 26.31 -31.12
C LEU A 555 19.43 26.49 -32.64
N ALA A 556 19.95 27.62 -33.10
CA ALA A 556 20.09 27.91 -34.52
C ALA A 556 21.01 26.89 -35.22
N ARG A 557 22.17 26.60 -34.62
CA ARG A 557 23.10 25.57 -35.12
C ARG A 557 22.44 24.19 -35.17
N SER A 558 21.73 23.80 -34.11
CA SER A 558 21.04 22.50 -34.04
C SER A 558 19.92 22.40 -35.08
N ALA A 559 19.13 23.46 -35.24
CA ALA A 559 18.05 23.50 -36.24
C ALA A 559 18.59 23.38 -37.67
N ILE A 560 19.67 24.09 -38.01
CA ILE A 560 20.34 24.00 -39.31
C ILE A 560 20.89 22.58 -39.52
N ALA A 561 21.55 21.99 -38.51
CA ALA A 561 22.09 20.64 -38.59
C ALA A 561 20.99 19.58 -38.82
N HIS A 562 19.86 19.68 -38.11
CA HIS A 562 18.72 18.80 -38.29
C HIS A 562 18.10 18.95 -39.68
N LEU A 563 17.93 20.19 -40.16
CA LEU A 563 17.41 20.45 -41.51
C LEU A 563 18.35 19.87 -42.57
N ARG A 564 19.65 20.14 -42.47
CA ARG A 564 20.66 19.59 -43.39
C ARG A 564 20.64 18.07 -43.40
N THR A 565 20.56 17.43 -42.24
CA THR A 565 20.49 15.97 -42.13
C THR A 565 19.26 15.42 -42.85
N ARG A 566 18.08 16.03 -42.65
CA ARG A 566 16.84 15.61 -43.34
C ARG A 566 16.90 15.82 -44.85
N LEU A 567 17.57 16.88 -45.31
CA LEU A 567 17.73 17.16 -46.73
C LEU A 567 18.70 16.19 -47.42
N VAL A 568 19.84 15.91 -46.77
CA VAL A 568 20.88 15.01 -47.30
C VAL A 568 20.45 13.55 -47.19
N ARG A 569 19.81 13.17 -46.08
CA ARG A 569 19.38 11.79 -45.78
C ARG A 569 17.87 11.68 -45.90
N ARG A 570 17.35 11.72 -47.13
CA ARG A 570 15.91 11.71 -47.40
C ARG A 570 15.21 10.45 -46.88
N GLN A 571 15.86 9.29 -46.96
CA GLN A 571 15.29 8.03 -46.46
C GLN A 571 15.12 8.07 -44.94
N PHE A 572 16.16 8.52 -44.21
CA PHE A 572 16.06 8.78 -42.76
C PHE A 572 14.89 9.70 -42.40
N ALA A 573 14.68 10.79 -43.16
CA ALA A 573 13.57 11.69 -42.90
C ALA A 573 12.20 10.99 -43.03
N LYS A 574 12.03 10.13 -44.05
CA LYS A 574 10.80 9.33 -44.24
C LYS A 574 10.60 8.33 -43.11
N ASP A 575 11.63 7.56 -42.77
CA ASP A 575 11.56 6.53 -41.73
C ASP A 575 11.34 7.14 -40.35
N LEU A 576 11.99 8.27 -40.05
CA LEU A 576 11.77 9.02 -38.83
C LEU A 576 10.32 9.54 -38.74
N THR A 577 9.77 10.06 -39.84
CA THR A 577 8.36 10.45 -39.87
C THR A 577 7.45 9.25 -39.60
N ALA A 578 7.65 8.13 -40.31
CA ALA A 578 6.87 6.90 -40.11
C ALA A 578 6.89 6.41 -38.66
N LEU A 579 8.06 6.41 -38.02
CA LEU A 579 8.21 6.09 -36.60
C LEU A 579 7.45 7.08 -35.71
N THR A 580 7.74 8.38 -35.84
CA THR A 580 7.24 9.41 -34.92
C THR A 580 5.73 9.69 -35.02
N THR A 581 5.10 9.30 -36.13
CA THR A 581 3.65 9.41 -36.31
C THR A 581 2.92 8.10 -36.02
N HIS A 582 3.62 7.00 -35.74
CA HIS A 582 2.99 5.71 -35.46
C HIS A 582 2.22 5.73 -34.13
N PRO A 583 1.01 5.17 -34.05
CA PRO A 583 0.23 5.14 -32.81
C PRO A 583 0.98 4.51 -31.63
N ASP A 584 1.65 3.37 -31.85
CA ASP A 584 2.42 2.70 -30.78
C ASP A 584 3.59 3.56 -30.30
N TRP A 585 4.23 4.35 -31.17
CA TRP A 585 5.30 5.27 -30.76
C TRP A 585 4.76 6.40 -29.89
N LEU A 586 3.65 7.01 -30.32
CA LEU A 586 2.97 8.06 -29.57
C LEU A 586 2.45 7.54 -28.23
N ASN A 587 1.98 6.29 -28.18
CA ASN A 587 1.57 5.64 -26.96
C ASN A 587 2.76 5.41 -26.03
N MET A 588 3.82 4.75 -26.50
CA MET A 588 5.04 4.49 -25.75
C MET A 588 5.61 5.79 -25.14
N LEU A 589 5.62 6.91 -25.88
CA LEU A 589 6.09 8.21 -25.36
C LEU A 589 5.28 8.77 -24.19
N LYS A 590 3.99 8.39 -24.02
CA LYS A 590 3.18 8.81 -22.87
C LYS A 590 3.68 8.19 -21.57
N HIS A 591 4.23 6.98 -21.63
CA HIS A 591 4.70 6.21 -20.47
C HIS A 591 6.22 6.33 -20.24
N ASN A 592 6.94 6.89 -21.22
CA ASN A 592 8.39 7.07 -21.22
C ASN A 592 8.77 8.56 -21.29
N PRO A 593 8.34 9.39 -20.32
CA PRO A 593 8.56 10.83 -20.37
C PRO A 593 10.05 11.18 -20.24
N ILE A 594 10.44 12.24 -20.96
CA ILE A 594 11.79 12.81 -20.90
C ILE A 594 12.02 13.42 -19.51
N ARG A 595 13.13 13.05 -18.86
CA ARG A 595 13.56 13.59 -17.56
C ARG A 595 13.99 15.06 -17.65
N ALA A 596 13.99 15.77 -16.53
CA ALA A 596 14.37 17.18 -16.51
C ALA A 596 15.89 17.38 -16.36
N GLU A 597 16.46 18.44 -16.95
CA GLU A 597 17.92 18.70 -16.90
C GLU A 597 18.49 18.77 -15.48
N HIS A 598 17.73 19.33 -14.53
CA HIS A 598 18.22 19.52 -13.16
C HIS A 598 18.39 18.19 -12.41
N GLU A 599 17.66 17.14 -12.78
CA GLU A 599 17.82 15.79 -12.21
C GLU A 599 19.20 15.24 -12.60
N TYR A 600 19.58 15.36 -13.87
CA TYR A 600 20.90 14.98 -14.37
C TYR A 600 22.02 15.77 -13.69
N ARG A 601 21.89 17.09 -13.62
CA ARG A 601 22.90 17.96 -12.98
C ARG A 601 23.10 17.62 -11.52
N TRP A 602 22.02 17.39 -10.78
CA TRP A 602 22.10 17.03 -9.39
C TRP A 602 22.71 15.63 -9.21
N TYR A 603 22.26 14.65 -10.01
CA TYR A 603 22.72 13.27 -9.90
C TYR A 603 24.21 13.12 -10.20
N PHE A 604 24.66 13.63 -11.34
CA PHE A 604 26.08 13.57 -11.72
C PHE A 604 26.92 14.51 -10.87
N GLY A 605 26.47 15.73 -10.58
CA GLY A 605 27.24 16.70 -9.80
C GLY A 605 27.48 16.26 -8.35
N SER A 606 26.57 15.50 -7.76
CA SER A 606 26.76 14.94 -6.40
C SER A 606 27.76 13.78 -6.35
N ARG A 607 27.95 13.04 -7.44
CA ARG A 607 28.82 11.84 -7.52
C ARG A 607 30.17 12.13 -8.18
N PHE A 608 30.19 13.08 -9.11
CA PHE A 608 31.33 13.45 -9.92
C PHE A 608 31.50 14.98 -9.91
N PRO A 609 31.89 15.58 -8.77
CA PRO A 609 31.92 17.04 -8.61
C PRO A 609 32.92 17.74 -9.54
N ALA A 610 33.91 17.01 -10.08
CA ALA A 610 34.88 17.51 -11.04
C ALA A 610 34.44 17.36 -12.51
N ALA A 611 33.34 16.66 -12.79
CA ALA A 611 32.86 16.40 -14.13
C ALA A 611 31.71 17.34 -14.49
N GLU A 612 31.66 17.79 -15.75
CA GLU A 612 30.63 18.69 -16.26
C GLU A 612 29.67 17.98 -17.23
N LEU A 613 28.41 18.44 -17.24
CA LEU A 613 27.42 18.07 -18.25
C LEU A 613 27.51 19.03 -19.44
N GLU A 614 27.91 18.50 -20.58
CA GLU A 614 27.99 19.22 -21.85
C GLU A 614 26.63 19.21 -22.56
N THR A 615 26.27 20.28 -23.27
CA THR A 615 25.08 20.29 -24.15
C THR A 615 25.52 20.10 -25.60
N LEU A 616 25.09 19.02 -26.23
CA LEU A 616 25.44 18.68 -27.61
C LEU A 616 24.50 19.33 -28.63
N THR A 617 23.19 19.17 -28.41
CA THR A 617 22.14 19.69 -29.29
C THR A 617 20.98 20.26 -28.48
N ALA A 618 20.24 21.21 -29.06
CA ALA A 618 19.07 21.81 -28.43
C ALA A 618 17.93 22.03 -29.43
N THR A 619 16.71 21.88 -28.93
CA THR A 619 15.44 22.23 -29.58
C THR A 619 14.66 23.19 -28.68
N ALA A 620 13.50 23.67 -29.14
CA ALA A 620 12.69 24.60 -28.35
C ALA A 620 12.29 24.04 -26.97
N SER A 621 12.05 22.72 -26.86
CA SER A 621 11.53 22.05 -25.66
C SER A 621 12.51 21.07 -25.00
N ALA A 622 13.50 20.56 -25.73
CA ALA A 622 14.42 19.53 -25.25
C ALA A 622 15.88 19.79 -25.67
N ARG A 623 16.84 19.17 -24.98
CA ARG A 623 18.27 19.21 -25.32
C ARG A 623 18.90 17.85 -25.13
N VAL A 624 19.97 17.55 -25.86
CA VAL A 624 20.81 16.38 -25.64
C VAL A 624 22.04 16.80 -24.86
N LEU A 625 22.24 16.15 -23.72
CA LEU A 625 23.39 16.32 -22.84
C LEU A 625 24.35 15.17 -23.02
N ALA A 626 25.61 15.42 -22.69
CA ALA A 626 26.62 14.38 -22.59
C ALA A 626 27.43 14.54 -21.30
N PHE A 627 27.81 13.41 -20.73
CA PHE A 627 28.53 13.31 -19.48
C PHE A 627 29.64 12.26 -19.60
N ASP A 628 30.83 12.64 -19.16
CA ASP A 628 32.00 11.78 -19.07
C ASP A 628 32.46 11.75 -17.62
N SER A 629 32.49 10.56 -17.01
CA SER A 629 32.93 10.42 -15.63
C SER A 629 34.43 10.66 -15.45
N GLY A 630 35.20 10.61 -16.53
CA GLY A 630 36.65 10.39 -16.46
C GLY A 630 37.00 8.99 -15.94
N PRO A 631 38.31 8.69 -15.78
CA PRO A 631 38.76 7.41 -15.23
C PRO A 631 38.28 7.23 -13.79
N LEU A 632 37.60 6.12 -13.52
CA LEU A 632 37.08 5.82 -12.20
C LEU A 632 38.04 4.90 -11.42
N PRO A 633 38.53 5.32 -10.24
CA PRO A 633 39.28 4.42 -9.38
C PRO A 633 38.34 3.33 -8.85
N LYS A 634 38.88 2.12 -8.64
CA LYS A 634 38.15 1.11 -7.86
C LYS A 634 38.12 1.58 -6.40
N GLY A 635 36.93 1.73 -5.86
CA GLY A 635 36.69 2.04 -4.45
C GLY A 635 35.54 1.21 -3.90
N GLN A 636 35.39 1.21 -2.58
CA GLN A 636 34.21 0.68 -1.91
C GLN A 636 33.18 1.80 -1.81
N THR A 637 31.99 1.58 -2.37
CA THR A 637 30.83 2.36 -1.95
C THR A 637 30.43 1.77 -0.60
N PRO A 638 30.22 2.58 0.45
CA PRO A 638 29.48 2.10 1.61
C PRO A 638 28.23 1.42 1.08
N VAL A 639 27.82 0.29 1.66
CA VAL A 639 26.50 -0.25 1.36
C VAL A 639 25.54 0.90 1.64
N LEU A 640 25.04 1.54 0.57
CA LEU A 640 23.90 2.42 0.71
C LEU A 640 22.88 1.53 1.39
N SER A 641 22.30 2.01 2.48
CA SER A 641 21.17 1.33 3.11
C SER A 641 20.03 1.31 2.08
N PHE A 642 20.12 0.37 1.16
CA PHE A 642 19.03 -0.47 0.78
C PHE A 642 18.77 -1.34 2.02
N PRO A 643 17.70 -1.10 2.79
CA PRO A 643 16.81 -2.20 3.07
C PRO A 643 16.13 -2.65 1.76
#